data_AF-A0A2E4RC00-F1
#
_entry.id   AF-A0A2E4RC00-F1
#
_cell.length_a   1.000
_cell.length_b   1.000
_cell.length_c   1.000
_cell.angle_alpha   90.00
_cell.angle_beta   90.00
_cell.angle_gamma   90.00
#
_symmetry.space_group_name_H-M   'P 1'
#
loop_
_entity.id
_entity.type
_entity.pdbx_description
1 polymer ?
#
loop_
_entity_poly.entity_id
_entity_poly.type
_entity_poly.pdbx_seq_one_letter_code
_entity_poly.pdbx_strand_id
1 'polypeptide(L)'
;MKKIYLFLLAMFVGFTSFAQTGGVGCMDDGNQEWSPYPGQQACNFCPWATEDSGACDYTCIGCLDETACNHNPLATISGGECDFECIGCMDEMACNYDETATENNGCDYSTCDIGCMDESACNFDPTAVEDYTDMPFEGDEAPWIVCDFSCIGCMDTFACNYNPEATQQAVEGDQVCDYETCQGCMNPTACDYNLCFDLEGNAIDCTIPESCDWTSCSGCMDEMACNYSATATIDDGSCETASCTGCMDETACNYSADYIYADDSCDYACLDCNGVIDGLATEDECGVCDDNPDNDNESCTGCIDPLACDYLANPVFALEGDDCDYTTCEGCMDETACNYSADYTIPADNCEYEECVGCTDPAYMLYNPNATQHNQDMCGDLIIVGCNDLDAFTAASLYSNFDPTANVLCSDEDGDGIPDCCGDLIVYGCTVEQACNYNEGFDGDGNPVDGDVNTANNESCDYGACAGCMHDIACNFNPNATIPNGDCEYASCTGCMDETACDYDMDATISGECDFDSCTGCLDVDACDYDPTAILEGACDYSCWGCMDDGACNYDETATFDNGCDYTCIGCIDSDACNWGGVDITVDDESCDYSCWGCMQEFACNYNELATMEMPLGVCEYESCEGCMNPNACDYDPDATIPTECLVFEGCYGCSDSS
;
A
#
# COMPACT_ATOMS: atom_id res chain seq x y z
N MET A 1 -14.06 37.73 -15.89
CA MET A 1 -13.11 37.43 -14.80
C MET A 1 -13.50 36.08 -14.23
N LYS A 2 -12.72 35.05 -14.55
CA LYS A 2 -12.50 33.81 -13.79
C LYS A 2 -11.45 33.02 -14.58
N LYS A 3 -10.20 33.39 -14.34
CA LYS A 3 -9.07 32.48 -14.48
C LYS A 3 -9.00 31.67 -13.18
N ILE A 4 -8.29 30.55 -13.26
CA ILE A 4 -7.73 29.74 -12.18
C ILE A 4 -8.62 28.55 -11.75
N TYR A 5 -8.30 27.40 -12.36
CA TYR A 5 -8.09 26.04 -11.79
C TYR A 5 -8.61 24.97 -12.76
N LEU A 6 -7.75 24.54 -13.69
CA LEU A 6 -7.91 23.28 -14.42
C LEU A 6 -6.50 22.69 -14.61
N PHE A 7 -6.10 21.85 -13.67
CA PHE A 7 -5.04 20.83 -13.81
C PHE A 7 -5.38 19.78 -12.76
N LEU A 8 -5.39 18.51 -13.16
CA LEU A 8 -5.85 17.31 -12.45
C LEU A 8 -7.35 17.00 -12.59
N LEU A 9 -7.75 16.51 -13.76
CA LEU A 9 -8.74 15.42 -13.87
C LEU A 9 -8.70 14.85 -15.30
N ALA A 10 -7.70 14.01 -15.57
CA ALA A 10 -7.59 13.21 -16.80
C ALA A 10 -6.83 11.91 -16.51
N MET A 11 -7.29 11.16 -15.52
CA MET A 11 -7.05 9.72 -15.37
C MET A 11 -8.29 9.16 -14.70
N PHE A 12 -8.76 8.00 -15.18
CA PHE A 12 -10.03 7.32 -14.86
C PHE A 12 -11.25 7.75 -15.67
N VAL A 13 -11.33 7.31 -16.93
CA VAL A 13 -12.58 6.73 -17.48
C VAL A 13 -12.22 5.68 -18.54
N GLY A 14 -12.82 4.48 -18.46
CA GLY A 14 -13.04 3.65 -19.64
C GLY A 14 -12.72 2.15 -19.52
N PHE A 15 -13.56 1.39 -18.82
CA PHE A 15 -13.72 -0.05 -19.11
C PHE A 15 -15.20 -0.43 -19.07
N THR A 16 -15.73 -0.75 -20.26
CA THR A 16 -16.74 -1.78 -20.64
C THR A 16 -17.26 -1.37 -22.02
N SER A 17 -17.38 -2.17 -23.08
CA SER A 17 -17.25 -3.60 -23.31
C SER A 17 -17.17 -3.85 -24.82
N PHE A 18 -16.15 -4.55 -25.33
CA PHE A 18 -16.23 -5.26 -26.61
C PHE A 18 -15.46 -6.57 -26.50
N ALA A 19 -16.16 -7.69 -26.68
CA ALA A 19 -15.56 -9.00 -26.81
C ALA A 19 -14.84 -9.10 -28.16
N GLN A 20 -13.50 -9.05 -28.16
CA GLN A 20 -12.68 -9.53 -29.26
C GLN A 20 -11.85 -10.73 -28.80
N THR A 21 -11.89 -11.76 -29.63
CA THR A 21 -11.23 -13.05 -29.45
C THR A 21 -9.72 -12.86 -29.25
N GLY A 22 -9.20 -13.31 -28.10
CA GLY A 22 -7.77 -13.29 -27.78
C GLY A 22 -6.90 -13.92 -28.87
N GLY A 23 -5.86 -13.19 -29.29
CA GLY A 23 -4.86 -13.63 -30.27
C GLY A 23 -3.48 -13.83 -29.63
N VAL A 24 -2.58 -14.46 -30.37
CA VAL A 24 -1.16 -14.61 -30.00
C VAL A 24 -0.42 -13.30 -30.29
N GLY A 25 0.28 -12.73 -29.31
CA GLY A 25 0.99 -11.44 -29.43
C GLY A 25 2.01 -11.24 -28.31
N CYS A 26 2.90 -10.25 -28.40
CA CYS A 26 3.86 -9.97 -27.32
C CYS A 26 3.11 -9.49 -26.07
N MET A 27 3.32 -10.18 -24.95
CA MET A 27 2.67 -9.85 -23.66
C MET A 27 3.55 -9.02 -22.72
N ASP A 28 4.77 -8.66 -23.14
CA ASP A 28 5.72 -7.98 -22.28
C ASP A 28 5.40 -6.48 -22.15
N ASP A 29 4.80 -6.10 -21.02
CA ASP A 29 4.47 -4.70 -20.68
C ASP A 29 5.55 -4.01 -19.84
N GLY A 30 6.67 -4.70 -19.59
CA GLY A 30 7.76 -4.22 -18.75
C GLY A 30 7.57 -4.44 -17.25
N ASN A 31 6.39 -4.84 -16.77
CA ASN A 31 6.11 -5.02 -15.34
C ASN A 31 6.08 -6.49 -14.89
N GLN A 32 6.35 -7.43 -15.80
CA GLN A 32 6.33 -8.85 -15.45
C GLN A 32 7.71 -9.39 -15.10
N GLU A 33 7.76 -10.26 -14.10
CA GLU A 33 8.98 -10.85 -13.54
C GLU A 33 9.76 -11.73 -14.54
N TRP A 34 9.08 -12.22 -15.58
CA TRP A 34 9.68 -13.02 -16.66
C TRP A 34 10.21 -12.18 -17.82
N SER A 35 10.05 -10.85 -17.78
CA SER A 35 10.57 -9.95 -18.81
C SER A 35 12.10 -10.04 -18.88
N PRO A 36 12.70 -10.24 -20.07
CA PRO A 36 14.15 -10.16 -20.22
C PRO A 36 14.71 -8.74 -20.02
N TYR A 37 13.84 -7.71 -19.96
CA TYR A 37 14.21 -6.32 -19.65
C TYR A 37 13.19 -5.70 -18.66
N PRO A 38 13.28 -6.03 -17.35
CA PRO A 38 12.36 -5.51 -16.33
C PRO A 38 12.34 -3.97 -16.31
N GLY A 39 11.14 -3.38 -16.36
CA GLY A 39 10.90 -1.95 -16.48
C GLY A 39 10.85 -1.41 -17.92
N GLN A 40 11.12 -2.24 -18.94
CA GLN A 40 11.07 -1.82 -20.34
C GLN A 40 9.99 -2.58 -21.12
N GLN A 41 8.87 -1.90 -21.38
CA GLN A 41 7.81 -2.40 -22.26
C GLN A 41 8.33 -2.70 -23.68
N ALA A 42 7.96 -3.85 -24.24
CA ALA A 42 8.28 -4.20 -25.62
C ALA A 42 7.54 -3.27 -26.62
N CYS A 43 8.21 -2.84 -27.68
CA CYS A 43 7.67 -1.88 -28.66
C CYS A 43 6.45 -2.42 -29.42
N ASN A 44 6.25 -3.73 -29.43
CA ASN A 44 5.11 -4.42 -30.04
C ASN A 44 4.20 -5.12 -29.02
N PHE A 45 4.21 -4.65 -27.76
CA PHE A 45 3.29 -5.11 -26.72
C PHE A 45 1.83 -5.01 -27.19
N CYS A 46 1.08 -6.09 -26.99
CA CYS A 46 -0.32 -6.19 -27.32
C CYS A 46 -1.12 -6.41 -26.04
N PRO A 47 -1.84 -5.40 -25.52
CA PRO A 47 -2.57 -5.48 -24.25
C PRO A 47 -3.67 -6.54 -24.21
N TRP A 48 -4.04 -7.09 -25.36
CA TRP A 48 -5.12 -8.07 -25.53
C TRP A 48 -4.62 -9.43 -26.02
N ALA A 49 -3.30 -9.67 -26.04
CA ALA A 49 -2.78 -11.00 -26.26
C ALA A 49 -3.26 -11.93 -25.14
N THR A 50 -3.64 -13.17 -25.49
CA THR A 50 -3.98 -14.21 -24.49
C THR A 50 -2.99 -15.38 -24.49
N GLU A 51 -2.03 -15.35 -25.41
CA GLU A 51 -0.88 -16.25 -25.47
C GLU A 51 0.34 -15.44 -25.95
N ASP A 52 1.48 -15.54 -25.25
CA ASP A 52 2.68 -14.82 -25.65
C ASP A 52 3.29 -15.42 -26.92
N SER A 53 3.53 -14.56 -27.89
CA SER A 53 4.17 -14.92 -29.16
C SER A 53 5.66 -15.26 -29.03
N GLY A 54 6.32 -14.88 -27.92
CA GLY A 54 7.77 -14.96 -27.75
C GLY A 54 8.56 -14.08 -28.73
N ALA A 55 7.89 -13.18 -29.46
CA ALA A 55 8.47 -12.30 -30.48
C ALA A 55 8.38 -10.82 -30.05
N CYS A 56 8.76 -10.55 -28.80
CA CYS A 56 8.83 -9.19 -28.27
C CYS A 56 10.05 -8.44 -28.83
N ASP A 57 9.82 -7.27 -29.42
CA ASP A 57 10.85 -6.40 -29.96
C ASP A 57 11.13 -5.25 -29.00
N TYR A 58 12.35 -5.19 -28.48
CA TYR A 58 12.80 -4.18 -27.50
C TYR A 58 13.64 -3.07 -28.14
N THR A 59 13.81 -3.08 -29.47
CA THR A 59 14.66 -2.13 -30.19
C THR A 59 13.84 -0.97 -30.76
N CYS A 60 13.38 -0.06 -29.90
CA CYS A 60 12.56 1.07 -30.34
C CYS A 60 13.44 2.14 -31.03
N ILE A 61 13.42 2.16 -32.37
CA ILE A 61 14.07 3.19 -33.20
C ILE A 61 13.03 4.26 -33.57
N GLY A 62 13.26 5.51 -33.17
CA GLY A 62 12.34 6.62 -33.44
C GLY A 62 13.01 7.98 -33.25
N CYS A 63 12.24 9.05 -33.47
CA CYS A 63 12.72 10.40 -33.17
C CYS A 63 12.62 10.66 -31.65
N LEU A 64 13.73 11.00 -31.00
CA LEU A 64 13.78 11.33 -29.57
C LEU A 64 13.41 12.80 -29.27
N ASP A 65 13.26 13.62 -30.30
CA ASP A 65 12.95 15.04 -30.15
C ASP A 65 11.43 15.19 -29.95
N GLU A 66 11.01 15.56 -28.74
CA GLU A 66 9.60 15.80 -28.37
C GLU A 66 8.90 16.85 -29.24
N THR A 67 9.67 17.67 -29.98
CA THR A 67 9.11 18.67 -30.89
C THR A 67 8.82 18.14 -32.29
N ALA A 68 9.17 16.89 -32.59
CA ALA A 68 8.86 16.24 -33.86
C ALA A 68 7.49 15.53 -33.81
N CYS A 69 6.73 15.61 -34.90
CA CYS A 69 5.40 15.00 -35.00
C CYS A 69 5.45 13.46 -35.03
N ASN A 70 6.60 12.88 -35.41
CA ASN A 70 6.86 11.45 -35.31
C ASN A 70 7.73 11.09 -34.09
N HIS A 71 7.70 11.94 -33.05
CA HIS A 71 8.32 11.63 -31.77
C HIS A 71 7.74 10.32 -31.23
N ASN A 72 8.64 9.40 -30.86
CA ASN A 72 8.25 8.17 -30.19
C ASN A 72 8.83 8.21 -28.77
N PRO A 73 7.99 8.40 -27.73
CA PRO A 73 8.45 8.49 -26.35
C PRO A 73 9.04 7.17 -25.83
N LEU A 74 8.84 6.05 -26.55
CA LEU A 74 9.44 4.75 -26.24
C LEU A 74 10.75 4.50 -27.00
N ALA A 75 11.18 5.38 -27.91
CA ALA A 75 12.44 5.21 -28.61
C ALA A 75 13.63 5.36 -27.63
N THR A 76 14.57 4.42 -27.66
CA THR A 76 15.80 4.45 -26.85
C THR A 76 17.05 4.66 -27.70
N ILE A 77 16.91 4.57 -29.03
CA ILE A 77 17.97 4.80 -30.01
C ILE A 77 17.47 5.80 -31.07
N SER A 78 18.16 6.93 -31.22
CA SER A 78 17.88 7.91 -32.28
C SER A 78 18.29 7.36 -33.64
N GLY A 79 17.31 6.96 -34.46
CA GLY A 79 17.57 6.42 -35.80
C GLY A 79 16.49 6.70 -36.85
N GLY A 80 15.41 7.42 -36.50
CA GLY A 80 14.43 7.95 -37.45
C GLY A 80 14.74 9.39 -37.84
N GLU A 81 14.46 9.79 -39.10
CA GLU A 81 14.41 11.21 -39.45
C GLU A 81 13.25 11.86 -38.68
N CYS A 82 13.55 12.86 -37.85
CA CYS A 82 12.54 13.62 -37.13
C CYS A 82 11.74 14.48 -38.13
N ASP A 83 10.44 14.24 -38.19
CA ASP A 83 9.51 14.99 -39.03
C ASP A 83 8.87 16.10 -38.20
N PHE A 84 9.04 17.34 -38.65
CA PHE A 84 8.54 18.53 -37.97
C PHE A 84 7.39 19.21 -38.74
N GLU A 85 6.97 18.65 -39.87
CA GLU A 85 5.80 19.11 -40.63
C GLU A 85 4.57 18.30 -40.19
N CYS A 86 3.85 18.78 -39.18
CA CYS A 86 2.68 18.05 -38.65
C CYS A 86 1.50 18.21 -39.61
N ILE A 87 1.15 17.13 -40.30
CA ILE A 87 0.09 17.06 -41.31
C ILE A 87 -1.13 16.35 -40.68
N GLY A 88 -2.19 17.09 -40.38
CA GLY A 88 -3.40 16.60 -39.69
C GLY A 88 -4.61 17.53 -39.90
N CYS A 89 -5.83 17.15 -39.51
CA CYS A 89 -6.96 18.06 -39.70
C CYS A 89 -6.94 19.17 -38.65
N MET A 90 -6.97 20.43 -39.11
CA MET A 90 -6.95 21.61 -38.22
C MET A 90 -8.35 22.12 -37.85
N ASP A 91 -9.42 21.42 -38.24
CA ASP A 91 -10.79 21.78 -37.94
C ASP A 91 -11.28 21.00 -36.71
N GLU A 92 -11.50 21.70 -35.59
CA GLU A 92 -11.96 21.14 -34.31
C GLU A 92 -13.26 20.33 -34.44
N MET A 93 -14.02 20.49 -35.53
CA MET A 93 -15.26 19.75 -35.77
C MET A 93 -15.08 18.45 -36.57
N ALA A 94 -13.85 18.08 -36.94
CA ALA A 94 -13.58 16.86 -37.69
C ALA A 94 -13.19 15.70 -36.76
N CYS A 95 -13.58 14.48 -37.13
CA CYS A 95 -13.33 13.26 -36.34
C CYS A 95 -11.84 12.92 -36.23
N ASN A 96 -11.02 13.40 -37.16
CA ASN A 96 -9.57 13.27 -37.16
C ASN A 96 -8.85 14.61 -36.87
N TYR A 97 -9.50 15.50 -36.10
CA TYR A 97 -8.88 16.74 -35.62
C TYR A 97 -7.60 16.45 -34.84
N ASP A 98 -6.54 17.19 -35.17
CA ASP A 98 -5.24 17.12 -34.51
C ASP A 98 -4.80 18.54 -34.16
N GLU A 99 -4.79 18.85 -32.86
CA GLU A 99 -4.41 20.17 -32.35
C GLU A 99 -2.95 20.54 -32.63
N THR A 100 -2.12 19.54 -32.97
CA THR A 100 -0.70 19.74 -33.32
C THR A 100 -0.48 19.95 -34.83
N ALA A 101 -1.52 19.79 -35.65
CA ALA A 101 -1.43 19.94 -37.09
C ALA A 101 -1.09 21.37 -37.52
N THR A 102 -0.05 21.51 -38.34
CA THR A 102 0.39 22.79 -38.93
C THR A 102 0.02 22.92 -40.42
N GLU A 103 -0.34 21.81 -41.07
CA GLU A 103 -0.87 21.77 -42.43
C GLU A 103 -2.05 20.79 -42.54
N ASN A 104 -3.16 21.21 -43.18
CA ASN A 104 -4.40 20.44 -43.23
C ASN A 104 -4.38 19.33 -44.31
N ASN A 105 -4.53 18.07 -43.90
CA ASN A 105 -4.52 16.89 -44.80
C ASN A 105 -5.89 16.34 -45.22
N GLY A 106 -6.96 17.12 -45.01
CA GLY A 106 -8.31 16.65 -45.24
C GLY A 106 -8.94 16.14 -43.96
N CYS A 107 -10.09 16.73 -43.67
CA CYS A 107 -10.88 16.47 -42.48
C CYS A 107 -11.93 15.41 -42.79
N ASP A 108 -11.92 14.33 -42.02
CA ASP A 108 -12.92 13.27 -42.09
C ASP A 108 -14.05 13.59 -41.11
N TYR A 109 -15.25 13.74 -41.65
CA TYR A 109 -16.48 13.97 -40.89
C TYR A 109 -17.41 12.76 -40.96
N SER A 110 -16.95 11.63 -41.52
CA SER A 110 -17.78 10.46 -41.84
C SER A 110 -17.49 9.22 -40.99
N THR A 111 -16.56 9.32 -40.04
CA THR A 111 -16.08 8.21 -39.19
C THR A 111 -16.23 8.45 -37.69
N CYS A 112 -16.85 9.55 -37.25
CA CYS A 112 -17.15 9.79 -35.84
C CYS A 112 -18.07 8.67 -35.32
N ASP A 113 -17.86 8.23 -34.07
CA ASP A 113 -18.81 7.36 -33.40
C ASP A 113 -20.18 8.06 -33.31
N ILE A 114 -21.17 7.46 -33.97
CA ILE A 114 -22.55 7.98 -34.04
C ILE A 114 -23.33 7.25 -32.93
N GLY A 115 -23.73 7.99 -31.89
CA GLY A 115 -24.47 7.48 -30.74
C GLY A 115 -25.41 8.55 -30.15
N CYS A 116 -26.24 8.18 -29.18
CA CYS A 116 -27.17 9.13 -28.57
C CYS A 116 -26.44 9.94 -27.49
N MET A 117 -26.41 11.28 -27.58
CA MET A 117 -25.79 12.13 -26.55
C MET A 117 -26.75 12.53 -25.43
N ASP A 118 -28.02 12.12 -25.50
CA ASP A 118 -29.01 12.39 -24.47
C ASP A 118 -28.89 11.33 -23.36
N GLU A 119 -28.41 11.76 -22.18
CA GLU A 119 -28.30 10.93 -20.97
C GLU A 119 -29.62 10.23 -20.59
N SER A 120 -30.76 10.70 -21.10
CA SER A 120 -32.09 10.12 -20.87
C SER A 120 -32.40 8.90 -21.76
N ALA A 121 -31.55 8.58 -22.73
CA ALA A 121 -31.74 7.46 -23.65
C ALA A 121 -31.01 6.19 -23.18
N CYS A 122 -31.62 5.02 -23.35
CA CYS A 122 -31.04 3.74 -22.93
C CYS A 122 -29.84 3.29 -23.79
N ASN A 123 -29.67 3.89 -24.97
CA ASN A 123 -28.49 3.74 -25.82
C ASN A 123 -27.63 5.01 -25.81
N PHE A 124 -27.65 5.76 -24.70
CA PHE A 124 -26.75 6.87 -24.45
C PHE A 124 -25.30 6.41 -24.63
N ASP A 125 -24.57 7.16 -25.44
CA ASP A 125 -23.15 6.97 -25.70
C ASP A 125 -22.43 8.30 -25.41
N PRO A 126 -21.77 8.43 -24.25
CA PRO A 126 -21.06 9.65 -23.87
C PRO A 126 -19.85 9.96 -24.76
N THR A 127 -19.49 9.03 -25.66
CA THR A 127 -18.36 9.18 -26.61
C THR A 127 -18.80 9.59 -28.01
N ALA A 128 -20.12 9.63 -28.27
CA ALA A 128 -20.65 10.13 -29.52
C ALA A 128 -20.24 11.59 -29.76
N VAL A 129 -20.14 12.00 -31.03
CA VAL A 129 -19.71 13.37 -31.42
C VAL A 129 -20.82 14.19 -32.12
N GLU A 130 -21.90 13.55 -32.59
CA GLU A 130 -23.11 14.21 -33.11
C GLU A 130 -24.41 13.55 -32.60
N ASP A 131 -25.41 14.38 -32.22
CA ASP A 131 -26.72 13.98 -31.68
C ASP A 131 -27.83 14.02 -32.77
N TYR A 132 -28.65 12.97 -32.85
CA TYR A 132 -29.63 12.78 -33.92
C TYR A 132 -30.99 13.41 -33.58
N THR A 133 -31.10 14.75 -33.60
CA THR A 133 -32.43 15.40 -33.50
C THR A 133 -32.89 16.19 -34.72
N ASP A 134 -32.11 16.33 -35.80
CA ASP A 134 -32.53 17.18 -36.92
C ASP A 134 -32.07 16.73 -38.32
N MET A 135 -32.66 15.68 -38.91
CA MET A 135 -32.74 15.57 -40.38
C MET A 135 -34.08 14.97 -40.87
N PRO A 136 -34.80 15.65 -41.80
CA PRO A 136 -36.03 15.14 -42.38
C PRO A 136 -35.73 14.29 -43.62
N PHE A 137 -35.96 12.98 -43.56
CA PHE A 137 -35.99 12.15 -44.76
C PHE A 137 -37.27 11.32 -44.85
N GLU A 138 -37.99 11.51 -45.96
CA GLU A 138 -39.09 10.63 -46.39
C GLU A 138 -38.53 9.39 -47.08
N GLY A 139 -38.81 8.19 -46.55
CA GLY A 139 -38.55 6.90 -47.22
C GLY A 139 -38.32 5.73 -46.25
N ASP A 140 -38.83 4.55 -46.61
CA ASP A 140 -38.96 3.33 -45.76
C ASP A 140 -37.64 2.58 -45.44
N GLU A 141 -36.48 3.23 -45.46
CA GLU A 141 -35.19 2.58 -45.14
C GLU A 141 -34.29 3.55 -44.34
N ALA A 142 -34.63 3.78 -43.07
CA ALA A 142 -33.73 4.45 -42.10
C ALA A 142 -32.82 3.41 -41.42
N PRO A 143 -31.50 3.66 -41.25
CA PRO A 143 -30.65 2.81 -40.44
C PRO A 143 -30.99 2.96 -38.95
N TRP A 144 -30.86 1.87 -38.20
CA TRP A 144 -31.46 1.60 -36.89
C TRP A 144 -30.77 2.26 -35.68
N ILE A 145 -30.44 3.56 -35.73
CA ILE A 145 -29.95 4.26 -34.53
C ILE A 145 -30.73 5.57 -34.39
N VAL A 146 -31.83 5.47 -33.64
CA VAL A 146 -32.56 6.58 -33.03
C VAL A 146 -32.34 6.42 -31.53
N CYS A 147 -32.21 7.50 -30.77
CA CYS A 147 -32.19 7.46 -29.31
C CYS A 147 -33.38 6.63 -28.80
N ASP A 148 -33.10 5.50 -28.15
CA ASP A 148 -34.09 4.62 -27.57
C ASP A 148 -34.42 5.14 -26.17
N PHE A 149 -35.56 5.79 -26.02
CA PHE A 149 -36.05 6.28 -24.73
C PHE A 149 -36.97 5.26 -24.03
N SER A 150 -37.07 4.05 -24.57
CA SER A 150 -37.94 2.97 -24.06
C SER A 150 -37.16 2.03 -23.14
N CYS A 151 -36.71 2.53 -21.99
CA CYS A 151 -36.01 1.69 -21.02
C CYS A 151 -37.05 0.88 -20.26
N ILE A 152 -37.37 -0.31 -20.79
CA ILE A 152 -38.30 -1.24 -20.17
C ILE A 152 -37.55 -2.05 -19.12
N GLY A 153 -37.89 -1.83 -17.85
CA GLY A 153 -37.30 -2.52 -16.72
C GLY A 153 -38.19 -2.42 -15.50
N CYS A 154 -37.77 -2.98 -14.37
CA CYS A 154 -38.50 -2.79 -13.14
C CYS A 154 -38.22 -1.39 -12.57
N MET A 155 -39.25 -0.55 -12.44
CA MET A 155 -39.12 0.80 -11.85
C MET A 155 -39.42 0.81 -10.35
N ASP A 156 -39.79 -0.35 -9.79
CA ASP A 156 -40.09 -0.49 -8.38
C ASP A 156 -38.79 -0.70 -7.59
N THR A 157 -38.43 0.27 -6.76
CA THR A 157 -37.23 0.24 -5.91
C THR A 157 -37.23 -0.91 -4.90
N PHE A 158 -38.36 -1.60 -4.71
CA PHE A 158 -38.49 -2.74 -3.81
C PHE A 158 -38.36 -4.10 -4.52
N ALA A 159 -38.12 -4.13 -5.83
CA ALA A 159 -37.89 -5.37 -6.56
C ALA A 159 -36.40 -5.72 -6.63
N CYS A 160 -36.09 -7.02 -6.61
CA CYS A 160 -34.74 -7.57 -6.67
C CYS A 160 -34.02 -7.27 -8.00
N ASN A 161 -34.77 -6.96 -9.06
CA ASN A 161 -34.26 -6.55 -10.36
C ASN A 161 -34.64 -5.10 -10.71
N TYR A 162 -34.79 -4.24 -9.69
CA TYR A 162 -34.95 -2.80 -9.87
C TYR A 162 -33.87 -2.27 -10.81
N ASN A 163 -34.31 -1.57 -11.86
CA ASN A 163 -33.43 -0.89 -12.78
C ASN A 163 -33.63 0.63 -12.61
N PRO A 164 -32.67 1.35 -12.01
CA PRO A 164 -32.76 2.80 -11.83
C PRO A 164 -32.80 3.58 -13.15
N GLU A 165 -32.43 2.95 -14.26
CA GLU A 165 -32.47 3.53 -15.61
C GLU A 165 -33.77 3.22 -16.36
N ALA A 166 -34.69 2.43 -15.77
CA ALA A 166 -35.97 2.13 -16.41
C ALA A 166 -36.88 3.36 -16.46
N THR A 167 -37.36 3.71 -17.65
CA THR A 167 -38.31 4.80 -17.90
C THR A 167 -39.74 4.28 -18.10
N GLN A 168 -39.89 2.96 -18.30
CA GLN A 168 -41.17 2.26 -18.39
C GLN A 168 -41.14 0.92 -17.65
N GLN A 169 -42.22 0.63 -16.91
CA GLN A 169 -42.39 -0.62 -16.17
C GLN A 169 -42.53 -1.81 -17.11
N ALA A 170 -41.66 -2.82 -16.95
CA ALA A 170 -41.78 -4.09 -17.64
C ALA A 170 -43.04 -4.86 -17.21
N VAL A 171 -43.79 -5.37 -18.19
CA VAL A 171 -45.06 -6.08 -18.01
C VAL A 171 -45.07 -7.52 -18.53
N GLU A 172 -44.02 -7.94 -19.24
CA GLU A 172 -43.83 -9.31 -19.73
C GLU A 172 -42.33 -9.61 -19.91
N GLY A 173 -41.92 -10.86 -19.69
CA GLY A 173 -40.53 -11.30 -19.84
C GLY A 173 -39.68 -11.18 -18.57
N ASP A 174 -38.37 -11.43 -18.70
CA ASP A 174 -37.41 -11.53 -17.58
C ASP A 174 -37.10 -10.18 -16.90
N GLN A 175 -37.60 -9.07 -17.46
CA GLN A 175 -37.40 -7.71 -16.96
C GLN A 175 -38.53 -7.23 -16.04
N VAL A 176 -39.60 -8.03 -15.86
CA VAL A 176 -40.71 -7.77 -14.92
C VAL A 176 -40.16 -7.76 -13.49
N CYS A 177 -40.65 -6.84 -12.65
CA CYS A 177 -40.24 -6.76 -11.25
C CYS A 177 -40.32 -8.12 -10.56
N ASP A 178 -39.15 -8.61 -10.17
CA ASP A 178 -38.97 -9.86 -9.44
C ASP A 178 -38.86 -9.53 -7.95
N TYR A 179 -39.74 -10.11 -7.16
CA TYR A 179 -39.80 -9.95 -5.72
C TYR A 179 -39.50 -11.25 -4.97
N GLU A 180 -39.27 -12.36 -5.68
CA GLU A 180 -39.14 -13.69 -5.07
C GLU A 180 -37.69 -14.22 -5.04
N THR A 181 -36.75 -13.63 -5.80
CA THR A 181 -35.40 -14.20 -5.99
C THR A 181 -34.24 -13.44 -5.35
N CYS A 182 -34.50 -12.45 -4.48
CA CYS A 182 -33.46 -11.68 -3.80
C CYS A 182 -32.46 -12.62 -3.07
N GLN A 183 -31.21 -12.64 -3.53
CA GLN A 183 -30.09 -13.25 -2.81
C GLN A 183 -29.35 -12.13 -2.06
N GLY A 184 -29.12 -12.32 -0.77
CA GLY A 184 -28.42 -11.38 0.12
C GLY A 184 -28.93 -11.45 1.56
N CYS A 185 -28.27 -10.73 2.46
CA CYS A 185 -28.57 -10.71 3.88
C CYS A 185 -29.37 -9.48 4.33
N MET A 186 -30.21 -9.63 5.35
CA MET A 186 -30.99 -8.51 5.92
C MET A 186 -30.19 -7.64 6.90
N ASN A 187 -28.92 -7.97 7.14
CA ASN A 187 -28.08 -7.19 8.04
C ASN A 187 -27.36 -6.09 7.26
N PRO A 188 -27.62 -4.79 7.52
CA PRO A 188 -26.99 -3.66 6.84
C PRO A 188 -25.46 -3.63 6.95
N THR A 189 -24.87 -4.43 7.85
CA THR A 189 -23.42 -4.55 7.99
C THR A 189 -22.81 -5.72 7.21
N ALA A 190 -23.61 -6.59 6.56
CA ALA A 190 -23.10 -7.70 5.77
C ALA A 190 -22.64 -7.23 4.38
N CYS A 191 -21.59 -7.85 3.84
CA CYS A 191 -21.06 -7.53 2.52
C CYS A 191 -22.08 -7.83 1.39
N ASP A 192 -22.99 -8.77 1.63
CA ASP A 192 -24.08 -9.13 0.72
C ASP A 192 -25.45 -8.58 1.17
N TYR A 193 -25.48 -7.42 1.86
CA TYR A 193 -26.72 -6.81 2.35
C TYR A 193 -27.73 -6.52 1.22
N ASN A 194 -28.95 -7.04 1.37
CA ASN A 194 -30.07 -6.81 0.46
C ASN A 194 -31.42 -6.81 1.23
N LEU A 195 -32.23 -5.77 1.02
CA LEU A 195 -33.51 -5.57 1.71
C LEU A 195 -34.64 -6.38 1.06
N CYS A 196 -35.16 -7.41 1.74
CA CYS A 196 -36.28 -8.21 1.23
C CYS A 196 -37.61 -7.86 1.94
N PHE A 197 -38.58 -7.31 1.21
CA PHE A 197 -39.94 -6.99 1.70
C PHE A 197 -41.02 -7.65 0.82
N ASP A 198 -42.20 -7.95 1.38
CA ASP A 198 -43.39 -8.33 0.60
C ASP A 198 -44.14 -7.11 0.02
N LEU A 199 -45.14 -7.38 -0.85
CA LEU A 199 -46.04 -6.38 -1.45
C LEU A 199 -46.88 -5.59 -0.43
N GLU A 200 -46.85 -5.96 0.85
CA GLU A 200 -47.51 -5.29 1.96
C GLU A 200 -46.53 -4.55 2.88
N GLY A 201 -45.23 -4.51 2.54
CA GLY A 201 -44.17 -3.84 3.30
C GLY A 201 -43.73 -4.59 4.55
N ASN A 202 -44.07 -5.88 4.69
CA ASN A 202 -43.59 -6.70 5.79
C ASN A 202 -42.25 -7.34 5.41
N ALA A 203 -41.33 -7.39 6.37
CA ALA A 203 -40.11 -8.19 6.22
C ALA A 203 -40.49 -9.67 6.05
N ILE A 204 -40.11 -10.29 4.93
CA ILE A 204 -40.27 -11.74 4.72
C ILE A 204 -39.09 -12.45 5.39
N ASP A 205 -39.35 -13.55 6.09
CA ASP A 205 -38.31 -14.48 6.56
C ASP A 205 -37.60 -15.12 5.34
N CYS A 206 -36.51 -14.50 4.89
CA CYS A 206 -35.57 -15.06 3.93
C CYS A 206 -34.94 -16.30 4.54
N THR A 207 -35.47 -17.47 4.21
CA THR A 207 -34.86 -18.73 4.63
C THR A 207 -33.54 -18.93 3.90
N ILE A 208 -32.48 -18.44 4.55
CA ILE A 208 -31.11 -18.99 4.65
C ILE A 208 -30.50 -19.53 3.33
N PRO A 209 -29.51 -18.84 2.73
CA PRO A 209 -28.21 -19.47 2.55
C PRO A 209 -27.46 -19.42 3.90
N GLU A 210 -26.76 -20.50 4.24
CA GLU A 210 -26.21 -20.78 5.58
C GLU A 210 -25.13 -19.83 6.13
N SER A 211 -24.93 -18.64 5.57
CA SER A 211 -24.05 -17.61 6.14
C SER A 211 -24.20 -16.29 5.38
N CYS A 212 -24.35 -15.17 6.08
CA CYS A 212 -24.06 -13.86 5.51
C CYS A 212 -22.58 -13.78 5.16
N ASP A 213 -22.26 -13.09 4.07
CA ASP A 213 -20.88 -12.84 3.70
C ASP A 213 -20.37 -11.64 4.49
N TRP A 214 -19.42 -11.88 5.38
CA TRP A 214 -18.77 -10.86 6.20
C TRP A 214 -17.37 -10.53 5.73
N THR A 215 -16.87 -11.27 4.74
CA THR A 215 -15.44 -11.36 4.43
C THR A 215 -15.07 -10.84 3.05
N SER A 216 -15.99 -10.79 2.10
CA SER A 216 -15.68 -10.32 0.73
C SER A 216 -15.44 -8.81 0.62
N CYS A 217 -15.94 -8.03 1.57
CA CYS A 217 -15.72 -6.59 1.66
C CYS A 217 -14.79 -6.19 2.83
N SER A 218 -14.13 -7.17 3.43
CA SER A 218 -13.08 -6.97 4.43
C SER A 218 -11.76 -6.65 3.75
N GLY A 219 -11.03 -5.68 4.28
CA GLY A 219 -9.68 -5.35 3.85
C GLY A 219 -9.22 -4.04 4.49
N CYS A 220 -7.97 -3.65 4.26
CA CYS A 220 -7.47 -2.42 4.85
C CYS A 220 -8.19 -1.18 4.27
N MET A 221 -8.81 -0.38 5.14
CA MET A 221 -9.49 0.87 4.77
C MET A 221 -8.60 2.12 4.95
N ASP A 222 -7.40 1.97 5.50
CA ASP A 222 -6.44 3.08 5.65
C ASP A 222 -5.75 3.37 4.31
N GLU A 223 -6.07 4.50 3.70
CA GLU A 223 -5.47 4.99 2.45
C GLU A 223 -3.93 5.13 2.53
N MET A 224 -3.36 5.17 3.75
CA MET A 224 -1.92 5.26 3.97
C MET A 224 -1.23 3.90 4.10
N ALA A 225 -1.97 2.79 4.16
CA ALA A 225 -1.38 1.45 4.28
C ALA A 225 -0.99 0.85 2.93
N CYS A 226 0.03 0.00 2.93
CA CYS A 226 0.59 -0.63 1.73
C CYS A 226 -0.38 -1.63 1.07
N ASN A 227 -1.26 -2.23 1.85
CA ASN A 227 -2.29 -3.17 1.39
C ASN A 227 -3.71 -2.55 1.41
N TYR A 228 -3.81 -1.23 1.28
CA TYR A 228 -5.08 -0.51 1.16
C TYR A 228 -5.97 -1.11 0.07
N SER A 229 -7.25 -1.29 0.39
CA SER A 229 -8.27 -1.81 -0.51
C SER A 229 -9.41 -0.80 -0.64
N ALA A 230 -9.47 -0.13 -1.80
CA ALA A 230 -10.53 0.85 -2.10
C ALA A 230 -11.95 0.25 -2.18
N THR A 231 -12.06 -1.08 -2.21
CA THR A 231 -13.33 -1.81 -2.21
C THR A 231 -13.72 -2.34 -0.82
N ALA A 232 -12.84 -2.19 0.18
CA ALA A 232 -13.15 -2.59 1.54
C ALA A 232 -14.16 -1.62 2.18
N THR A 233 -15.21 -2.16 2.78
CA THR A 233 -16.19 -1.40 3.59
C THR A 233 -16.13 -1.78 5.06
N ILE A 234 -15.34 -2.80 5.41
CA ILE A 234 -15.06 -3.25 6.77
C ILE A 234 -13.53 -3.35 6.92
N ASP A 235 -12.97 -2.62 7.89
CA ASP A 235 -11.56 -2.72 8.24
C ASP A 235 -11.35 -4.01 9.06
N ASP A 236 -10.60 -4.95 8.50
CA ASP A 236 -10.27 -6.22 9.14
C ASP A 236 -8.97 -6.17 9.96
N GLY A 237 -8.38 -4.97 10.10
CA GLY A 237 -7.11 -4.77 10.80
C GLY A 237 -5.91 -5.35 10.06
N SER A 238 -6.06 -5.71 8.78
CA SER A 238 -4.96 -6.18 7.94
C SER A 238 -4.01 -5.06 7.51
N CYS A 239 -4.34 -3.79 7.77
CA CYS A 239 -3.52 -2.64 7.39
C CYS A 239 -2.06 -2.79 7.83
N GLU A 240 -1.17 -2.88 6.85
CA GLU A 240 0.27 -3.00 7.06
C GLU A 240 1.00 -1.86 6.36
N THR A 241 1.97 -1.28 7.06
CA THR A 241 2.67 -0.05 6.65
C THR A 241 4.15 -0.30 6.37
N ALA A 242 4.62 -1.54 6.47
CA ALA A 242 6.03 -1.88 6.47
C ALA A 242 6.52 -2.39 5.11
N SER A 243 5.67 -3.03 4.30
CA SER A 243 6.10 -3.60 3.02
C SER A 243 6.43 -2.58 1.93
N CYS A 244 5.87 -1.36 2.02
CA CYS A 244 6.09 -0.28 1.07
C CYS A 244 6.97 0.86 1.61
N THR A 245 7.65 0.63 2.75
CA THR A 245 8.70 1.51 3.27
C THR A 245 10.09 0.99 2.86
N GLY A 246 10.93 1.88 2.35
CA GLY A 246 12.31 1.56 2.01
C GLY A 246 13.04 2.76 1.44
N CYS A 247 14.23 2.55 0.87
CA CYS A 247 15.05 3.65 0.38
C CYS A 247 14.55 4.22 -0.96
N MET A 248 14.12 5.49 -0.95
CA MET A 248 13.68 6.24 -2.15
C MET A 248 14.74 7.21 -2.69
N ASP A 249 15.98 7.16 -2.18
CA ASP A 249 17.08 8.01 -2.67
C ASP A 249 17.83 7.30 -3.82
N GLU A 250 17.67 7.78 -5.05
CA GLU A 250 18.35 7.27 -6.26
C GLU A 250 19.88 7.17 -6.16
N THR A 251 20.49 7.78 -5.14
CA THR A 251 21.94 7.74 -4.90
C THR A 251 22.38 6.64 -3.93
N ALA A 252 21.45 5.89 -3.34
CA ALA A 252 21.72 4.75 -2.48
C ALA A 252 21.72 3.42 -3.27
N CYS A 253 22.49 2.45 -2.81
CA CYS A 253 22.70 1.17 -3.48
C CYS A 253 21.49 0.22 -3.32
N ASN A 254 20.69 0.40 -2.27
CA ASN A 254 19.42 -0.31 -2.05
C ASN A 254 18.19 0.55 -2.39
N TYR A 255 18.36 1.56 -3.24
CA TYR A 255 17.26 2.33 -3.80
C TYR A 255 16.28 1.42 -4.54
N SER A 256 14.98 1.57 -4.26
CA SER A 256 13.93 1.07 -5.14
C SER A 256 12.85 2.13 -5.35
N ALA A 257 12.41 2.25 -6.61
CA ALA A 257 11.30 3.11 -7.00
C ALA A 257 9.93 2.56 -6.56
N ASP A 258 9.87 1.31 -6.09
CA ASP A 258 8.64 0.63 -5.70
C ASP A 258 8.16 1.02 -4.29
N TYR A 259 9.03 1.63 -3.48
CA TYR A 259 8.67 2.12 -2.16
C TYR A 259 7.85 3.43 -2.27
N ILE A 260 6.74 3.48 -1.55
CA ILE A 260 5.86 4.67 -1.51
C ILE A 260 6.34 5.65 -0.43
N TYR A 261 6.97 5.12 0.62
CA TYR A 261 7.41 5.90 1.77
C TYR A 261 8.90 5.71 2.05
N ALA A 262 9.63 6.82 2.17
CA ALA A 262 11.06 6.81 2.49
C ALA A 262 11.28 6.52 3.98
N ASP A 263 12.15 5.56 4.28
CA ASP A 263 12.66 5.31 5.63
C ASP A 263 14.18 5.57 5.72
N ASP A 264 14.76 5.38 6.91
CA ASP A 264 16.20 5.56 7.16
C ASP A 264 17.05 4.35 6.68
N SER A 265 16.54 3.50 5.77
CA SER A 265 17.21 2.28 5.32
C SER A 265 18.25 2.47 4.20
N CYS A 266 18.41 3.70 3.68
CA CYS A 266 19.32 3.96 2.55
C CYS A 266 20.79 3.61 2.85
N ASP A 267 21.32 2.66 2.08
CA ASP A 267 22.71 2.23 2.11
C ASP A 267 23.50 2.93 1.01
N TYR A 268 24.44 3.79 1.40
CA TYR A 268 25.30 4.54 0.49
C TYR A 268 26.71 3.92 0.36
N ALA A 269 26.95 2.77 0.99
CA ALA A 269 28.21 2.05 0.88
C ALA A 269 27.98 0.81 0.01
N CYS A 270 28.12 0.92 -1.32
CA CYS A 270 27.89 -0.23 -2.21
C CYS A 270 28.96 -1.32 -1.94
N LEU A 271 28.63 -2.33 -1.12
CA LEU A 271 29.50 -3.47 -0.85
C LEU A 271 29.34 -4.51 -1.97
N ASP A 272 30.45 -5.09 -2.44
CA ASP A 272 30.42 -6.30 -3.26
C ASP A 272 30.05 -7.54 -2.41
N CYS A 273 29.89 -8.71 -3.04
CA CYS A 273 29.54 -9.94 -2.33
C CYS A 273 30.60 -10.41 -1.30
N ASN A 274 31.80 -9.80 -1.31
CA ASN A 274 32.89 -10.02 -0.35
C ASN A 274 32.91 -8.96 0.77
N GLY A 275 31.94 -8.03 0.80
CA GLY A 275 31.86 -6.97 1.80
C GLY A 275 32.89 -5.86 1.59
N VAL A 276 33.34 -5.62 0.35
CA VAL A 276 34.28 -4.55 -0.01
C VAL A 276 33.53 -3.40 -0.68
N ILE A 277 33.70 -2.19 -0.15
CA ILE A 277 33.11 -0.96 -0.71
C ILE A 277 33.67 -0.70 -2.12
N ASP A 278 32.79 -0.57 -3.11
CA ASP A 278 33.08 -0.42 -4.54
C ASP A 278 33.93 -1.56 -5.12
N GLY A 279 33.79 -2.76 -4.57
CA GLY A 279 34.44 -3.96 -5.08
C GLY A 279 33.83 -4.46 -6.39
N LEU A 280 34.52 -5.37 -7.08
CA LEU A 280 34.11 -5.92 -8.38
C LEU A 280 33.67 -7.38 -8.30
N ALA A 281 33.63 -7.97 -7.10
CA ALA A 281 33.24 -9.36 -6.92
C ALA A 281 31.73 -9.53 -7.18
N THR A 282 31.37 -10.55 -7.95
CA THR A 282 29.99 -10.88 -8.29
C THR A 282 29.66 -12.31 -7.85
N GLU A 283 28.38 -12.58 -7.63
CA GLU A 283 27.90 -13.92 -7.26
C GLU A 283 27.67 -14.74 -8.53
N ASP A 284 28.27 -15.93 -8.61
CA ASP A 284 28.04 -16.89 -9.70
C ASP A 284 26.63 -17.50 -9.62
N GLU A 285 26.15 -18.14 -10.69
CA GLU A 285 24.86 -18.87 -10.70
C GLU A 285 24.74 -19.95 -9.60
N CYS A 286 25.88 -20.43 -9.05
CA CYS A 286 25.93 -21.37 -7.93
C CYS A 286 25.98 -20.70 -6.53
N GLY A 287 25.92 -19.36 -6.41
CA GLY A 287 25.90 -18.65 -5.12
C GLY A 287 27.27 -18.44 -4.48
N VAL A 288 28.35 -18.55 -5.27
CA VAL A 288 29.73 -18.33 -4.80
C VAL A 288 30.16 -16.92 -5.22
N CYS A 289 30.69 -16.16 -4.28
CA CYS A 289 31.25 -14.84 -4.54
C CYS A 289 32.69 -14.95 -5.04
N ASP A 290 32.96 -14.53 -6.28
CA ASP A 290 34.31 -14.51 -6.83
C ASP A 290 34.63 -13.23 -7.65
N ASP A 291 35.91 -13.05 -7.98
CA ASP A 291 36.43 -11.87 -8.69
C ASP A 291 36.47 -12.07 -10.24
N ASN A 292 35.85 -13.13 -10.77
CA ASN A 292 35.88 -13.50 -12.18
C ASN A 292 34.76 -12.78 -12.97
N PRO A 293 35.09 -11.91 -13.95
CA PRO A 293 34.10 -11.15 -14.71
C PRO A 293 33.26 -11.98 -15.69
N ASP A 294 33.54 -13.28 -15.84
CA ASP A 294 32.91 -14.15 -16.84
C ASP A 294 31.66 -14.89 -16.31
N ASN A 295 31.35 -14.84 -14.98
CA ASN A 295 30.24 -15.57 -14.33
C ASN A 295 30.15 -17.01 -14.88
N ASP A 296 31.21 -17.77 -14.70
CA ASP A 296 31.28 -19.17 -15.09
C ASP A 296 31.45 -20.07 -13.86
N ASN A 297 30.86 -21.26 -13.91
CA ASN A 297 30.91 -22.22 -12.79
C ASN A 297 32.30 -22.85 -12.56
N GLU A 298 33.39 -22.22 -13.01
CA GLU A 298 34.76 -22.74 -12.88
C GLU A 298 35.18 -22.85 -11.39
N SER A 299 34.51 -22.10 -10.51
CA SER A 299 34.72 -22.05 -9.05
C SER A 299 33.91 -23.09 -8.24
N CYS A 300 32.96 -23.83 -8.83
CA CYS A 300 32.08 -24.78 -8.12
C CYS A 300 32.71 -26.22 -8.06
N THR A 301 32.55 -26.98 -6.95
CA THR A 301 33.11 -28.35 -6.79
C THR A 301 32.07 -29.42 -6.41
N GLY A 302 31.99 -30.53 -7.19
CA GLY A 302 31.21 -31.76 -6.90
C GLY A 302 30.18 -32.15 -7.98
N CYS A 303 29.87 -33.46 -8.13
CA CYS A 303 28.95 -33.96 -9.16
C CYS A 303 27.68 -34.64 -8.62
N ILE A 304 26.57 -34.50 -9.38
CA ILE A 304 25.25 -35.11 -9.10
C ILE A 304 25.01 -36.44 -9.85
N ASP A 305 25.91 -36.84 -10.76
CA ASP A 305 25.79 -38.14 -11.44
C ASP A 305 26.25 -39.27 -10.50
N PRO A 306 25.36 -40.20 -10.08
CA PRO A 306 25.72 -41.32 -9.21
C PRO A 306 26.75 -42.29 -9.80
N LEU A 307 27.07 -42.16 -11.09
CA LEU A 307 28.08 -42.95 -11.79
C LEU A 307 29.47 -42.29 -11.84
N ALA A 308 29.59 -41.02 -11.42
CA ALA A 308 30.87 -40.32 -11.32
C ALA A 308 31.61 -40.72 -10.05
N CYS A 309 32.94 -40.76 -10.12
CA CYS A 309 33.80 -41.10 -8.99
C CYS A 309 33.84 -39.97 -7.92
N ASP A 310 33.51 -38.73 -8.27
CA ASP A 310 33.37 -37.56 -7.38
C ASP A 310 31.91 -37.21 -7.05
N TYR A 311 31.01 -38.19 -7.17
CA TYR A 311 29.60 -38.06 -6.79
C TYR A 311 29.42 -37.73 -5.30
N LEU A 312 28.63 -36.70 -5.01
CA LEU A 312 28.15 -36.40 -3.66
C LEU A 312 26.65 -36.65 -3.61
N ALA A 313 26.18 -37.39 -2.60
CA ALA A 313 24.75 -37.72 -2.46
C ALA A 313 23.87 -36.50 -2.13
N ASN A 314 24.51 -35.38 -1.76
CA ASN A 314 23.87 -34.10 -1.49
C ASN A 314 24.93 -32.97 -1.61
N PRO A 315 25.41 -32.63 -2.82
CA PRO A 315 26.37 -31.56 -2.98
C PRO A 315 25.69 -30.24 -2.66
N VAL A 316 26.39 -29.35 -1.94
CA VAL A 316 25.88 -28.00 -1.69
C VAL A 316 25.85 -27.19 -3.01
N PHE A 317 26.72 -27.54 -3.98
CA PHE A 317 26.85 -26.91 -5.31
C PHE A 317 27.30 -27.96 -6.35
N ALA A 318 26.73 -27.99 -7.57
CA ALA A 318 26.89 -29.10 -8.52
C ALA A 318 27.32 -28.69 -9.94
N LEU A 319 28.19 -29.51 -10.57
CA LEU A 319 28.48 -29.50 -12.01
C LEU A 319 27.54 -30.48 -12.76
N GLU A 320 27.15 -30.18 -14.00
CA GLU A 320 26.39 -31.09 -14.89
C GLU A 320 27.25 -31.62 -16.05
N GLY A 321 27.22 -32.94 -16.28
CA GLY A 321 27.68 -33.55 -17.54
C GLY A 321 29.19 -33.84 -17.65
N ASP A 322 29.82 -33.35 -18.73
CA ASP A 322 31.18 -33.75 -19.19
C ASP A 322 32.32 -33.35 -18.22
N ASP A 323 32.03 -32.58 -17.17
CA ASP A 323 33.00 -32.14 -16.15
C ASP A 323 33.11 -33.07 -14.93
N CYS A 324 32.32 -34.15 -14.85
CA CYS A 324 32.42 -35.15 -13.78
C CYS A 324 33.63 -36.10 -13.94
N ASP A 325 34.30 -36.48 -12.84
CA ASP A 325 35.43 -37.41 -12.89
C ASP A 325 34.97 -38.87 -12.88
N TYR A 326 35.15 -39.58 -13.99
CA TYR A 326 34.80 -41.00 -14.13
C TYR A 326 36.02 -41.94 -14.10
N THR A 327 37.22 -41.45 -13.80
CA THR A 327 38.48 -42.19 -14.02
C THR A 327 39.25 -42.59 -12.76
N THR A 328 38.95 -41.99 -11.61
CA THR A 328 39.69 -42.21 -10.36
C THR A 328 39.26 -43.44 -9.56
N CYS A 329 38.15 -44.10 -9.91
CA CYS A 329 37.59 -45.27 -9.21
C CYS A 329 37.94 -46.65 -9.83
N GLU A 330 38.92 -46.70 -10.74
CA GLU A 330 39.50 -47.93 -11.28
C GLU A 330 40.57 -48.54 -10.35
N GLY A 331 40.43 -49.83 -9.98
CA GLY A 331 41.44 -50.52 -9.17
C GLY A 331 41.25 -52.03 -9.08
N CYS A 332 42.13 -52.71 -8.32
CA CYS A 332 42.11 -54.16 -8.22
C CYS A 332 41.00 -54.64 -7.28
N MET A 333 40.02 -55.39 -7.81
CA MET A 333 38.88 -55.94 -7.05
C MET A 333 39.05 -57.43 -6.68
N ASP A 334 40.22 -58.02 -6.90
CA ASP A 334 40.52 -59.41 -6.50
C ASP A 334 41.02 -59.45 -5.06
N GLU A 335 40.21 -59.98 -4.13
CA GLU A 335 40.52 -60.13 -2.70
C GLU A 335 41.84 -60.86 -2.40
N THR A 336 42.40 -61.57 -3.38
CA THR A 336 43.68 -62.28 -3.25
C THR A 336 44.90 -61.47 -3.68
N ALA A 337 44.71 -60.26 -4.22
CA ALA A 337 45.79 -59.35 -4.61
C ALA A 337 46.26 -58.47 -3.44
N CYS A 338 47.53 -58.07 -3.46
CA CYS A 338 48.15 -57.22 -2.44
C CYS A 338 47.63 -55.77 -2.47
N ASN A 339 47.23 -55.26 -3.64
CA ASN A 339 46.66 -53.92 -3.85
C ASN A 339 45.13 -53.93 -4.00
N TYR A 340 44.48 -54.98 -3.48
CA TYR A 340 43.03 -55.03 -3.36
C TYR A 340 42.52 -53.91 -2.44
N SER A 341 41.50 -53.17 -2.89
CA SER A 341 40.65 -52.35 -2.02
C SER A 341 39.18 -52.65 -2.31
N ALA A 342 38.38 -52.68 -1.24
CA ALA A 342 36.93 -52.81 -1.33
C ALA A 342 36.26 -51.52 -1.83
N ASP A 343 36.99 -50.40 -1.89
CA ASP A 343 36.48 -49.08 -2.27
C ASP A 343 36.42 -48.86 -3.79
N TYR A 344 37.10 -49.70 -4.59
CA TYR A 344 37.07 -49.62 -6.04
C TYR A 344 35.79 -50.25 -6.60
N THR A 345 35.11 -49.55 -7.50
CA THR A 345 33.83 -49.98 -8.10
C THR A 345 33.98 -50.44 -9.55
N ILE A 346 35.14 -50.16 -10.19
CA ILE A 346 35.47 -50.53 -11.56
C ILE A 346 36.72 -51.45 -11.58
N PRO A 347 36.65 -52.67 -12.16
CA PRO A 347 37.78 -53.61 -12.15
C PRO A 347 38.90 -53.18 -13.11
N ALA A 348 40.12 -53.01 -12.58
CA ALA A 348 41.33 -52.78 -13.37
C ALA A 348 42.21 -54.05 -13.48
N ASP A 349 42.92 -54.21 -14.61
CA ASP A 349 43.83 -55.35 -14.87
C ASP A 349 45.21 -55.24 -14.15
N ASN A 350 45.31 -54.45 -13.08
CA ASN A 350 46.58 -54.09 -12.40
C ASN A 350 46.79 -54.75 -11.02
N CYS A 351 46.16 -55.91 -10.78
CA CYS A 351 46.30 -56.66 -9.53
C CYS A 351 47.73 -57.22 -9.31
N GLU A 352 48.32 -56.93 -8.15
CA GLU A 352 49.67 -57.37 -7.76
C GLU A 352 49.61 -58.55 -6.77
N TYR A 353 50.41 -59.61 -6.96
CA TYR A 353 50.29 -60.87 -6.18
C TYR A 353 51.58 -61.38 -5.51
N GLU A 354 52.73 -60.68 -5.65
CA GLU A 354 54.00 -61.13 -5.04
C GLU A 354 54.61 -60.01 -4.17
N GLU A 355 55.00 -60.37 -2.93
CA GLU A 355 55.61 -59.53 -1.89
C GLU A 355 54.69 -58.48 -1.21
N CYS A 356 53.62 -58.93 -0.53
CA CYS A 356 52.76 -58.02 0.24
C CYS A 356 53.45 -57.47 1.51
N VAL A 357 53.88 -56.21 1.47
CA VAL A 357 54.38 -55.42 2.62
C VAL A 357 53.30 -54.43 3.04
N GLY A 358 52.96 -54.36 4.33
CA GLY A 358 51.91 -53.48 4.82
C GLY A 358 51.76 -53.57 6.33
N CYS A 359 50.78 -52.88 6.91
CA CYS A 359 50.57 -52.96 8.34
C CYS A 359 49.92 -54.29 8.75
N THR A 360 50.61 -55.09 9.55
CA THR A 360 50.06 -56.36 10.05
C THR A 360 49.43 -56.25 11.44
N ASP A 361 49.37 -55.05 12.03
CA ASP A 361 48.81 -54.83 13.36
C ASP A 361 47.38 -54.28 13.24
N PRO A 362 46.35 -55.04 13.66
CA PRO A 362 44.95 -54.62 13.56
C PRO A 362 44.57 -53.46 14.49
N ALA A 363 45.50 -52.97 15.32
CA ALA A 363 45.27 -51.79 16.16
C ALA A 363 45.41 -50.45 15.43
N TYR A 364 45.80 -50.46 14.14
CA TYR A 364 46.04 -49.25 13.35
C TYR A 364 45.11 -49.16 12.12
N MET A 365 44.81 -47.94 11.69
CA MET A 365 43.80 -47.64 10.66
C MET A 365 44.08 -48.27 9.29
N LEU A 366 45.35 -48.42 8.90
CA LEU A 366 45.75 -48.98 7.60
C LEU A 366 46.20 -50.45 7.69
N TYR A 367 45.61 -51.21 8.62
CA TYR A 367 45.83 -52.65 8.74
C TYR A 367 45.48 -53.39 7.44
N ASN A 368 46.46 -54.12 6.90
CA ASN A 368 46.30 -54.98 5.74
C ASN A 368 46.41 -56.45 6.18
N PRO A 369 45.29 -57.21 6.20
CA PRO A 369 45.29 -58.61 6.62
C PRO A 369 46.07 -59.55 5.68
N ASN A 370 46.35 -59.11 4.46
CA ASN A 370 47.11 -59.86 3.44
C ASN A 370 48.62 -59.52 3.47
N ALA A 371 49.03 -58.52 4.27
CA ALA A 371 50.45 -58.20 4.42
C ALA A 371 51.20 -59.33 5.13
N THR A 372 52.30 -59.78 4.54
CA THR A 372 53.15 -60.85 5.10
C THR A 372 54.40 -60.30 5.79
N GLN A 373 54.72 -59.02 5.56
CA GLN A 373 55.77 -58.28 6.25
C GLN A 373 55.23 -56.96 6.79
N HIS A 374 55.40 -56.75 8.10
CA HIS A 374 54.98 -55.54 8.80
C HIS A 374 55.85 -54.34 8.42
N ASN A 375 55.22 -53.26 7.97
CA ASN A 375 55.85 -51.95 7.84
C ASN A 375 55.08 -50.90 8.65
N GLN A 376 55.73 -50.38 9.71
CA GLN A 376 55.13 -49.41 10.63
C GLN A 376 54.81 -48.07 9.94
N ASP A 377 55.59 -47.69 8.92
CA ASP A 377 55.37 -46.44 8.17
C ASP A 377 54.10 -46.50 7.30
N MET A 378 53.52 -47.70 7.13
CA MET A 378 52.30 -47.96 6.38
C MET A 378 51.09 -48.25 7.27
N CYS A 379 51.21 -48.13 8.59
CA CYS A 379 50.12 -48.40 9.54
C CYS A 379 49.14 -47.23 9.73
N GLY A 380 49.55 -46.01 9.43
CA GLY A 380 48.76 -44.82 9.78
C GLY A 380 48.64 -44.68 11.31
N ASP A 381 47.56 -44.04 11.75
CA ASP A 381 47.31 -43.75 13.16
C ASP A 381 46.74 -44.96 13.93
N LEU A 382 46.97 -44.98 15.24
CA LEU A 382 46.39 -45.97 16.15
C LEU A 382 44.88 -45.73 16.28
N ILE A 383 44.08 -46.80 16.30
CA ILE A 383 42.63 -46.71 16.49
C ILE A 383 42.33 -46.31 17.95
N ILE A 384 41.67 -45.17 18.12
CA ILE A 384 41.14 -44.65 19.40
C ILE A 384 39.62 -44.49 19.22
N VAL A 385 38.87 -45.36 19.90
CA VAL A 385 37.40 -45.36 19.84
C VAL A 385 36.84 -44.34 20.83
N GLY A 386 36.00 -43.43 20.37
CA GLY A 386 35.35 -42.41 21.20
C GLY A 386 34.59 -41.37 20.38
N CYS A 387 33.97 -40.41 21.08
CA CYS A 387 33.12 -39.36 20.50
C CYS A 387 33.93 -38.08 20.28
N ASN A 388 34.25 -37.74 19.02
CA ASN A 388 35.13 -36.61 18.65
C ASN A 388 34.49 -35.61 17.67
N ASP A 389 33.16 -35.66 17.47
CA ASP A 389 32.46 -34.93 16.42
C ASP A 389 32.89 -33.45 16.39
N LEU A 390 33.46 -33.05 15.24
CA LEU A 390 34.13 -31.78 15.03
C LEU A 390 33.17 -30.70 14.52
N ASP A 391 31.96 -31.06 14.09
CA ASP A 391 30.95 -30.11 13.60
C ASP A 391 30.11 -29.48 14.72
N ALA A 392 30.31 -29.90 15.97
CA ALA A 392 29.61 -29.35 17.13
C ALA A 392 30.58 -28.74 18.15
N PHE A 393 31.22 -27.61 17.79
CA PHE A 393 31.97 -26.79 18.76
C PHE A 393 31.10 -26.28 19.94
N THR A 394 29.77 -26.44 19.83
CA THR A 394 28.78 -26.16 20.88
C THR A 394 28.43 -27.37 21.78
N ALA A 395 28.81 -28.61 21.42
CA ALA A 395 28.39 -29.83 22.13
C ALA A 395 29.41 -30.41 23.13
N ALA A 396 30.62 -29.85 23.22
CA ALA A 396 31.62 -30.29 24.22
C ALA A 396 31.13 -30.18 25.68
N SER A 397 30.06 -29.43 25.94
CA SER A 397 29.39 -29.30 27.24
C SER A 397 28.11 -30.11 27.42
N LEU A 398 27.68 -30.86 26.39
CA LEU A 398 26.37 -31.52 26.34
C LEU A 398 26.43 -33.04 26.58
N TYR A 399 27.61 -33.66 26.41
CA TYR A 399 27.79 -35.12 26.52
C TYR A 399 28.87 -35.50 27.54
N SER A 400 28.60 -36.53 28.34
CA SER A 400 29.45 -36.93 29.47
C SER A 400 30.77 -37.65 29.10
N ASN A 401 30.91 -38.14 27.86
CA ASN A 401 32.03 -38.99 27.41
C ASN A 401 32.80 -38.44 26.18
N PHE A 402 32.77 -37.13 25.92
CA PHE A 402 33.50 -36.51 24.80
C PHE A 402 35.04 -36.67 24.95
N ASP A 403 35.72 -37.18 23.90
CA ASP A 403 37.18 -37.28 23.81
C ASP A 403 37.68 -36.73 22.46
N PRO A 404 38.33 -35.55 22.44
CA PRO A 404 38.80 -34.91 21.21
C PRO A 404 39.97 -35.65 20.52
N THR A 405 40.45 -36.76 21.10
CA THR A 405 41.54 -37.57 20.54
C THR A 405 41.06 -38.88 19.90
N ALA A 406 39.77 -39.20 19.97
CA ALA A 406 39.23 -40.33 19.22
C ALA A 406 39.35 -40.10 17.71
N ASN A 407 39.43 -41.19 16.93
CA ASN A 407 39.51 -41.16 15.47
C ASN A 407 38.64 -42.25 14.80
N VAL A 408 37.90 -43.01 15.62
CA VAL A 408 36.88 -43.97 15.20
C VAL A 408 35.67 -43.79 16.09
N LEU A 409 34.51 -43.50 15.49
CA LEU A 409 33.22 -43.45 16.18
C LEU A 409 32.73 -44.88 16.45
N CYS A 410 32.07 -45.10 17.58
CA CYS A 410 31.39 -46.36 17.85
C CYS A 410 30.11 -46.48 17.01
N SER A 411 29.55 -47.70 16.92
CA SER A 411 28.28 -47.94 16.25
C SER A 411 27.12 -47.31 17.03
N ASP A 412 26.17 -46.78 16.28
CA ASP A 412 24.83 -46.39 16.72
C ASP A 412 23.92 -47.64 16.58
N GLU A 413 23.70 -48.39 17.68
CA GLU A 413 22.88 -49.61 17.65
C GLU A 413 21.36 -49.32 17.76
N ASP A 414 20.96 -48.12 18.21
CA ASP A 414 19.55 -47.75 18.41
C ASP A 414 18.97 -46.85 17.30
N GLY A 415 19.82 -46.30 16.43
CA GLY A 415 19.49 -45.65 15.17
C GLY A 415 19.05 -44.19 15.31
N ASP A 416 19.46 -43.51 16.38
CA ASP A 416 19.11 -42.12 16.66
C ASP A 416 20.04 -41.08 16.00
N GLY A 417 21.10 -41.55 15.33
CA GLY A 417 22.12 -40.70 14.69
C GLY A 417 23.25 -40.27 15.63
N ILE A 418 23.27 -40.74 16.89
CA ILE A 418 24.30 -40.46 17.90
C ILE A 418 25.04 -41.77 18.23
N PRO A 419 26.39 -41.82 18.16
CA PRO A 419 27.13 -43.01 18.56
C PRO A 419 26.94 -43.37 20.06
N ASP A 420 26.59 -44.63 20.37
CA ASP A 420 26.28 -45.16 21.73
C ASP A 420 27.35 -44.92 22.83
N CYS A 421 28.56 -44.53 22.44
CA CYS A 421 29.66 -44.18 23.33
C CYS A 421 29.64 -42.72 23.78
N CYS A 422 28.83 -41.85 23.15
CA CYS A 422 28.44 -40.54 23.65
C CYS A 422 27.33 -40.76 24.69
N GLY A 423 27.51 -40.36 25.97
CA GLY A 423 26.49 -40.59 27.01
C GLY A 423 25.25 -39.70 26.87
N ASP A 424 24.32 -39.71 27.85
CA ASP A 424 23.07 -38.92 27.79
C ASP A 424 23.28 -37.39 27.68
N LEU A 425 22.36 -36.70 26.97
CA LEU A 425 22.29 -35.24 26.77
C LEU A 425 21.94 -34.48 28.07
N ILE A 426 22.64 -33.37 28.37
CA ILE A 426 22.32 -32.47 29.49
C ILE A 426 21.44 -31.28 29.01
N VAL A 427 20.19 -31.20 29.49
CA VAL A 427 19.24 -30.11 29.20
C VAL A 427 19.11 -29.17 30.41
N TYR A 428 19.33 -27.88 30.19
CA TYR A 428 19.26 -26.84 31.23
C TYR A 428 17.88 -26.17 31.28
N GLY A 429 17.25 -26.12 32.47
CA GLY A 429 16.00 -25.37 32.69
C GLY A 429 15.51 -25.44 34.14
N CYS A 430 14.30 -24.95 34.44
CA CYS A 430 13.83 -24.93 35.83
C CYS A 430 13.38 -26.32 36.30
N THR A 431 13.82 -26.70 37.50
CA THR A 431 13.45 -27.97 38.16
C THR A 431 12.36 -27.81 39.24
N VAL A 432 11.78 -26.61 39.35
CA VAL A 432 10.76 -26.27 40.35
C VAL A 432 9.38 -26.34 39.69
N GLU A 433 8.49 -27.21 40.21
CA GLU A 433 7.13 -27.47 39.70
C GLU A 433 6.26 -26.21 39.50
N GLN A 434 6.57 -25.14 40.21
CA GLN A 434 5.82 -23.88 40.19
C GLN A 434 6.34 -22.86 39.17
N ALA A 435 7.39 -23.18 38.40
CA ALA A 435 7.90 -22.29 37.36
C ALA A 435 7.18 -22.57 36.03
N CYS A 436 6.92 -21.51 35.26
CA CYS A 436 6.26 -21.57 33.96
C CYS A 436 7.06 -22.36 32.90
N ASN A 437 8.36 -22.49 33.08
CA ASN A 437 9.25 -23.30 32.23
C ASN A 437 9.71 -24.62 32.91
N TYR A 438 8.86 -25.18 33.78
CA TYR A 438 9.01 -26.52 34.33
C TYR A 438 8.42 -27.56 33.37
N ASN A 439 9.21 -28.56 32.98
CA ASN A 439 8.76 -29.66 32.12
C ASN A 439 8.75 -30.96 32.94
N GLU A 440 7.57 -31.53 33.22
CA GLU A 440 7.48 -32.89 33.78
C GLU A 440 7.81 -33.87 32.66
N GLY A 441 8.89 -34.63 32.81
CA GLY A 441 9.28 -35.67 31.85
C GLY A 441 8.31 -36.86 31.74
N PHE A 442 7.06 -36.72 32.21
CA PHE A 442 6.01 -37.72 32.10
C PHE A 442 4.66 -37.02 31.95
N ASP A 443 3.82 -37.46 31.02
CA ASP A 443 2.44 -37.00 30.94
C ASP A 443 1.62 -37.46 32.17
N GLY A 444 0.40 -36.92 32.34
CA GLY A 444 -0.52 -37.27 33.43
C GLY A 444 -0.95 -38.75 33.47
N ASP A 445 -0.53 -39.55 32.50
CA ASP A 445 -0.75 -41.00 32.39
C ASP A 445 0.53 -41.82 32.67
N GLY A 446 1.66 -41.17 32.96
CA GLY A 446 2.92 -41.80 33.37
C GLY A 446 3.79 -42.30 32.21
N ASN A 447 3.57 -41.82 30.98
CA ASN A 447 4.44 -42.13 29.83
C ASN A 447 5.51 -41.04 29.65
N PRO A 448 6.76 -41.41 29.29
CA PRO A 448 7.77 -40.43 28.92
C PRO A 448 7.34 -39.71 27.64
N VAL A 449 7.31 -38.38 27.69
CA VAL A 449 7.10 -37.54 26.50
C VAL A 449 8.46 -37.35 25.83
N ASP A 450 8.51 -37.56 24.52
CA ASP A 450 9.70 -37.31 23.70
C ASP A 450 9.95 -35.80 23.62
N GLY A 451 10.75 -35.28 24.55
CA GLY A 451 11.04 -33.87 24.72
C GLY A 451 11.76 -33.57 26.03
N ASP A 452 13.03 -33.18 25.91
CA ASP A 452 13.91 -32.50 26.87
C ASP A 452 13.39 -32.28 28.30
N VAL A 453 13.73 -33.22 29.18
CA VAL A 453 13.56 -33.08 30.64
C VAL A 453 14.70 -32.22 31.18
N ASN A 454 14.41 -31.16 31.94
CA ASN A 454 15.43 -30.34 32.59
C ASN A 454 16.25 -31.19 33.60
N THR A 455 17.46 -31.61 33.23
CA THR A 455 18.35 -32.45 34.07
C THR A 455 19.27 -31.64 34.98
N ALA A 456 19.36 -30.32 34.77
CA ALA A 456 20.07 -29.39 35.65
C ALA A 456 19.43 -27.99 35.69
N ASN A 457 19.44 -27.35 36.87
CA ASN A 457 18.93 -25.99 37.06
C ASN A 457 20.00 -24.95 36.66
N ASN A 458 19.64 -24.00 35.77
CA ASN A 458 20.51 -22.94 35.26
C ASN A 458 20.14 -21.53 35.79
N GLU A 459 19.42 -21.43 36.91
CA GLU A 459 18.93 -20.16 37.47
C GLU A 459 17.91 -19.41 36.58
N SER A 460 17.40 -20.03 35.51
CA SER A 460 16.44 -19.45 34.56
C SER A 460 14.97 -19.76 34.87
N CYS A 461 14.59 -19.86 36.15
CA CYS A 461 13.20 -20.14 36.52
C CYS A 461 12.29 -18.94 36.21
N ASP A 462 11.35 -19.12 35.29
CA ASP A 462 10.36 -18.12 34.92
C ASP A 462 9.09 -18.31 35.76
N TYR A 463 8.65 -17.26 36.45
CA TYR A 463 7.40 -17.25 37.23
C TYR A 463 6.38 -16.23 36.70
N GLY A 464 6.71 -15.53 35.60
CA GLY A 464 5.91 -14.45 35.04
C GLY A 464 5.07 -14.88 33.83
N ALA A 465 5.60 -15.74 32.96
CA ALA A 465 4.93 -16.06 31.68
C ALA A 465 3.55 -16.73 31.80
N CYS A 466 3.27 -17.40 32.92
CA CYS A 466 2.01 -18.11 33.19
C CYS A 466 1.19 -17.47 34.34
N ALA A 467 1.58 -16.27 34.76
CA ALA A 467 0.87 -15.51 35.78
C ALA A 467 -0.21 -14.64 35.11
N GLY A 468 -1.45 -14.71 35.61
CA GLY A 468 -2.56 -13.95 35.05
C GLY A 468 -3.83 -14.02 35.90
N CYS A 469 -4.88 -13.32 35.47
CA CYS A 469 -6.16 -13.41 36.15
C CYS A 469 -6.87 -14.72 35.80
N MET A 470 -7.25 -15.50 36.82
CA MET A 470 -7.91 -16.81 36.66
C MET A 470 -9.44 -16.75 36.90
N HIS A 471 -10.01 -15.55 37.10
CA HIS A 471 -11.44 -15.36 37.27
C HIS A 471 -12.12 -15.17 35.91
N ASP A 472 -13.00 -16.09 35.55
CA ASP A 472 -13.78 -16.10 34.30
C ASP A 472 -14.63 -14.84 34.06
N ILE A 473 -15.01 -14.14 35.13
CA ILE A 473 -15.76 -12.87 35.08
C ILE A 473 -14.87 -11.61 35.05
N ALA A 474 -13.53 -11.73 35.01
CA ALA A 474 -12.64 -10.58 34.93
C ALA A 474 -12.36 -10.19 33.47
N CYS A 475 -12.23 -8.91 33.20
CA CYS A 475 -12.01 -8.37 31.86
C CYS A 475 -10.65 -8.79 31.28
N ASN A 476 -9.66 -9.01 32.14
CA ASN A 476 -8.33 -9.52 31.77
C ASN A 476 -8.16 -11.01 32.09
N PHE A 477 -9.26 -11.78 32.06
CA PHE A 477 -9.22 -13.23 32.24
C PHE A 477 -8.25 -13.87 31.23
N ASN A 478 -7.28 -14.62 31.76
CA ASN A 478 -6.33 -15.37 30.95
C ASN A 478 -6.60 -16.87 31.14
N PRO A 479 -7.17 -17.57 30.13
CA PRO A 479 -7.46 -19.00 30.22
C PRO A 479 -6.20 -19.87 30.34
N ASN A 480 -5.03 -19.34 30.00
CA ASN A 480 -3.74 -20.03 30.09
C ASN A 480 -2.97 -19.71 31.38
N ALA A 481 -3.51 -18.84 32.25
CA ALA A 481 -2.87 -18.56 33.53
C ALA A 481 -2.97 -19.79 34.45
N THR A 482 -1.83 -20.22 34.99
CA THR A 482 -1.75 -21.30 36.00
C THR A 482 -1.41 -20.77 37.39
N ILE A 483 -0.99 -19.49 37.46
CA ILE A 483 -0.64 -18.80 38.69
C ILE A 483 -1.48 -17.51 38.80
N PRO A 484 -2.23 -17.30 39.90
CA PRO A 484 -2.97 -16.06 40.08
C PRO A 484 -2.00 -14.93 40.43
N ASN A 485 -1.96 -13.88 39.60
CA ASN A 485 -1.13 -12.69 39.86
C ASN A 485 -1.81 -11.66 40.78
N GLY A 486 -3.13 -11.78 41.00
CA GLY A 486 -3.92 -10.84 41.81
C GLY A 486 -4.32 -9.57 41.06
N ASP A 487 -4.04 -9.48 39.75
CA ASP A 487 -4.31 -8.31 38.92
C ASP A 487 -5.65 -8.42 38.17
N CYS A 488 -6.60 -9.21 38.68
CA CYS A 488 -7.93 -9.32 38.08
C CYS A 488 -8.63 -7.97 38.03
N GLU A 489 -9.02 -7.55 36.84
CA GLU A 489 -9.58 -6.25 36.53
C GLU A 489 -11.03 -6.44 36.07
N TYR A 490 -11.94 -5.59 36.56
CA TYR A 490 -13.38 -5.75 36.38
C TYR A 490 -14.06 -4.48 35.83
N ALA A 491 -13.32 -3.38 35.67
CA ALA A 491 -13.92 -2.10 35.31
C ALA A 491 -13.95 -1.88 33.80
N SER A 492 -12.96 -2.37 33.05
CA SER A 492 -12.79 -2.10 31.62
C SER A 492 -13.87 -2.71 30.73
N CYS A 493 -14.51 -3.79 31.18
CA CYS A 493 -15.61 -4.48 30.51
C CYS A 493 -16.95 -4.29 31.23
N THR A 494 -17.01 -3.31 32.16
CA THR A 494 -18.26 -2.87 32.75
C THR A 494 -18.87 -1.77 31.88
N GLY A 495 -20.07 -2.01 31.37
CA GLY A 495 -20.81 -1.06 30.55
C GLY A 495 -22.31 -1.35 30.60
N CYS A 496 -23.12 -0.45 30.05
CA CYS A 496 -24.57 -0.67 30.03
C CYS A 496 -24.92 -1.76 29.01
N MET A 497 -25.58 -2.84 29.45
CA MET A 497 -26.02 -3.93 28.58
C MET A 497 -27.46 -3.79 28.08
N ASP A 498 -28.12 -2.67 28.37
CA ASP A 498 -29.50 -2.42 27.96
C ASP A 498 -29.51 -1.69 26.62
N GLU A 499 -29.97 -2.37 25.55
CA GLU A 499 -30.05 -1.85 24.18
C GLU A 499 -30.92 -0.58 24.05
N THR A 500 -31.71 -0.25 25.08
CA THR A 500 -32.55 0.95 25.11
C THR A 500 -31.91 2.14 25.81
N ALA A 501 -30.70 1.98 26.37
CA ALA A 501 -29.95 3.05 27.02
C ALA A 501 -29.11 3.85 26.02
N CYS A 502 -28.85 5.10 26.36
CA CYS A 502 -28.03 6.03 25.58
C CYS A 502 -26.54 5.66 25.56
N ASP A 503 -26.07 5.01 26.62
CA ASP A 503 -24.69 4.54 26.79
C ASP A 503 -24.58 3.01 26.64
N TYR A 504 -25.49 2.41 25.86
CA TYR A 504 -25.43 0.99 25.54
C TYR A 504 -24.07 0.60 24.96
N ASP A 505 -23.45 -0.38 25.59
CA ASP A 505 -22.16 -0.94 25.26
C ASP A 505 -22.34 -2.42 24.91
N MET A 506 -22.23 -2.73 23.61
CA MET A 506 -22.39 -4.10 23.11
C MET A 506 -21.23 -5.02 23.49
N ASP A 507 -20.07 -4.46 23.88
CA ASP A 507 -18.88 -5.20 24.28
C ASP A 507 -18.81 -5.42 25.80
N ALA A 508 -19.71 -4.78 26.57
CA ALA A 508 -19.81 -4.98 28.01
C ALA A 508 -20.12 -6.44 28.35
N THR A 509 -19.27 -7.04 29.19
CA THR A 509 -19.48 -8.39 29.73
C THR A 509 -19.85 -8.39 31.22
N ILE A 510 -19.77 -7.21 31.85
CA ILE A 510 -20.25 -6.94 33.21
C ILE A 510 -21.28 -5.79 33.15
N SER A 511 -22.45 -5.99 33.73
CA SER A 511 -23.51 -4.97 33.76
C SER A 511 -23.10 -3.77 34.62
N GLY A 512 -23.03 -2.60 33.98
CA GLY A 512 -22.83 -1.28 34.57
C GLY A 512 -24.13 -0.51 34.81
N GLU A 513 -23.99 0.74 35.28
CA GLU A 513 -25.10 1.69 35.32
C GLU A 513 -25.44 2.13 33.89
N CYS A 514 -26.71 2.37 33.60
CA CYS A 514 -27.20 2.78 32.29
C CYS A 514 -27.76 4.21 32.35
N ASP A 515 -27.43 5.02 31.35
CA ASP A 515 -27.94 6.36 31.14
C ASP A 515 -29.08 6.34 30.11
N PHE A 516 -30.27 6.78 30.52
CA PHE A 516 -31.44 6.87 29.64
C PHE A 516 -31.81 8.31 29.27
N ASP A 517 -31.09 9.30 29.83
CA ASP A 517 -31.48 10.70 29.75
C ASP A 517 -30.59 11.49 28.77
N SER A 518 -29.32 11.12 28.59
CA SER A 518 -28.36 11.93 27.81
C SER A 518 -28.63 12.03 26.32
N CYS A 519 -29.28 11.03 25.72
CA CYS A 519 -29.69 11.00 24.31
C CYS A 519 -31.19 11.27 24.12
N THR A 520 -31.87 11.74 25.17
CA THR A 520 -33.26 12.17 25.08
C THR A 520 -33.32 13.60 24.56
N GLY A 521 -33.98 13.80 23.42
CA GLY A 521 -34.18 15.11 22.80
C GLY A 521 -35.36 15.09 21.84
N CYS A 522 -35.76 16.25 21.34
CA CYS A 522 -36.91 16.30 20.45
C CYS A 522 -36.55 15.72 19.07
N LEU A 523 -37.26 14.67 18.63
CA LEU A 523 -37.08 14.04 17.31
C LEU A 523 -37.99 14.63 16.22
N ASP A 524 -38.87 15.57 16.58
CA ASP A 524 -39.76 16.22 15.64
C ASP A 524 -39.01 17.37 14.93
N VAL A 525 -38.78 17.21 13.63
CA VAL A 525 -38.11 18.19 12.77
C VAL A 525 -38.83 19.54 12.71
N ASP A 526 -40.13 19.58 13.06
CA ASP A 526 -40.93 20.79 13.10
C ASP A 526 -40.82 21.54 14.45
N ALA A 527 -40.12 20.98 15.43
CA ALA A 527 -39.88 21.61 16.73
C ALA A 527 -38.61 22.47 16.74
N CYS A 528 -38.61 23.47 17.61
CA CYS A 528 -37.55 24.49 17.69
C CYS A 528 -36.34 24.01 18.49
N ASP A 529 -36.54 23.02 19.36
CA ASP A 529 -35.50 22.28 20.07
C ASP A 529 -35.25 20.90 19.46
N TYR A 530 -35.57 20.74 18.16
CA TYR A 530 -35.21 19.54 17.40
C TYR A 530 -33.72 19.23 17.57
N ASP A 531 -33.45 18.02 18.01
CA ASP A 531 -32.11 17.50 18.22
C ASP A 531 -31.90 16.30 17.28
N PRO A 532 -31.19 16.48 16.14
CA PRO A 532 -30.91 15.38 15.22
C PRO A 532 -29.97 14.32 15.81
N THR A 533 -29.37 14.57 16.98
CA THR A 533 -28.49 13.63 17.69
C THR A 533 -29.20 12.83 18.77
N ALA A 534 -30.45 13.17 19.09
CA ALA A 534 -31.26 12.39 20.01
C ALA A 534 -31.60 11.02 19.43
N ILE A 535 -31.66 10.01 20.29
CA ILE A 535 -32.05 8.64 19.95
C ILE A 535 -33.41 8.32 20.58
N LEU A 536 -33.71 8.94 21.72
CA LEU A 536 -34.95 8.76 22.47
C LEU A 536 -35.82 10.02 22.37
N GLU A 537 -37.12 9.82 22.15
CA GLU A 537 -38.10 10.91 22.03
C GLU A 537 -38.28 11.66 23.36
N GLY A 538 -37.80 12.90 23.38
CA GLY A 538 -37.94 13.86 24.46
C GLY A 538 -39.13 14.81 24.29
N ALA A 539 -39.25 15.77 25.22
CA ALA A 539 -40.26 16.83 25.10
C ALA A 539 -39.83 17.84 24.03
N CYS A 540 -40.74 18.14 23.09
CA CYS A 540 -40.53 19.13 22.05
C CYS A 540 -41.09 20.52 22.43
N ASP A 541 -40.32 21.57 22.19
CA ASP A 541 -40.71 22.97 22.26
C ASP A 541 -40.93 23.56 20.87
N TYR A 542 -42.16 23.97 20.59
CA TYR A 542 -42.56 24.62 19.33
C TYR A 542 -42.55 26.16 19.42
N SER A 543 -41.95 26.72 20.47
CA SER A 543 -41.87 28.16 20.71
C SER A 543 -40.61 28.75 20.06
N CYS A 544 -40.56 28.81 18.73
CA CYS A 544 -39.40 29.28 17.96
C CYS A 544 -39.25 30.78 18.15
N TRP A 545 -38.16 31.19 18.80
CA TRP A 545 -37.84 32.59 19.04
C TRP A 545 -36.95 33.14 17.92
N GLY A 546 -37.47 34.05 17.12
CA GLY A 546 -36.74 34.68 16.03
C GLY A 546 -37.44 35.96 15.58
N CYS A 547 -36.84 36.74 14.69
CA CYS A 547 -37.50 37.95 14.19
C CYS A 547 -38.53 37.58 13.12
N MET A 548 -39.77 38.07 13.26
CA MET A 548 -40.85 37.81 12.31
C MET A 548 -40.99 38.87 11.20
N ASP A 549 -40.16 39.91 11.22
CA ASP A 549 -40.18 41.00 10.24
C ASP A 549 -39.25 40.68 9.06
N ASP A 550 -39.80 40.47 7.88
CA ASP A 550 -39.07 40.15 6.64
C ASP A 550 -38.14 41.29 6.19
N GLY A 551 -38.28 42.48 6.76
CA GLY A 551 -37.37 43.61 6.58
C GLY A 551 -36.19 43.67 7.55
N ALA A 552 -36.04 42.71 8.46
CA ALA A 552 -34.95 42.67 9.44
C ALA A 552 -33.80 41.74 9.02
N CYS A 553 -32.60 42.06 9.48
CA CYS A 553 -31.36 41.33 9.20
C CYS A 553 -31.35 39.91 9.75
N ASN A 554 -32.04 39.69 10.87
CA ASN A 554 -32.17 38.39 11.53
C ASN A 554 -33.58 37.81 11.36
N TYR A 555 -34.27 38.16 10.27
CA TYR A 555 -35.55 37.55 9.93
C TYR A 555 -35.44 36.02 9.91
N ASP A 556 -36.37 35.38 10.58
CA ASP A 556 -36.50 33.94 10.67
C ASP A 556 -37.93 33.56 10.32
N GLU A 557 -38.11 32.91 9.16
CA GLU A 557 -39.41 32.49 8.68
C GLU A 557 -40.05 31.38 9.54
N THR A 558 -39.27 30.72 10.38
CA THR A 558 -39.72 29.67 11.31
C THR A 558 -40.12 30.21 12.67
N ALA A 559 -39.86 31.49 12.96
CA ALA A 559 -40.17 32.11 14.24
C ALA A 559 -41.69 32.12 14.52
N THR A 560 -42.08 31.54 15.67
CA THR A 560 -43.46 31.56 16.19
C THR A 560 -43.63 32.57 17.33
N PHE A 561 -42.52 33.10 17.86
CA PHE A 561 -42.47 34.22 18.79
C PHE A 561 -41.37 35.23 18.43
N ASP A 562 -41.73 36.51 18.41
CA ASP A 562 -40.78 37.61 18.16
C ASP A 562 -39.86 37.83 19.37
N ASN A 563 -38.55 37.71 19.15
CA ASN A 563 -37.50 37.97 20.16
C ASN A 563 -36.65 39.21 19.88
N GLY A 564 -37.09 40.05 18.95
CA GLY A 564 -36.40 41.29 18.57
C GLY A 564 -35.71 41.20 17.22
N CYS A 565 -35.97 42.23 16.42
CA CYS A 565 -35.47 42.38 15.07
C CYS A 565 -34.27 43.32 15.03
N ASP A 566 -33.20 42.89 14.36
CA ASP A 566 -32.03 43.67 14.06
C ASP A 566 -32.18 44.35 12.69
N TYR A 567 -31.96 45.66 12.64
CA TYR A 567 -32.00 46.44 11.41
C TYR A 567 -30.65 47.12 11.12
N THR A 568 -29.59 46.71 11.82
CA THR A 568 -28.28 47.35 11.72
C THR A 568 -27.54 47.04 10.42
N CYS A 569 -27.92 45.98 9.70
CA CYS A 569 -27.36 45.64 8.38
C CYS A 569 -27.97 46.44 7.21
N ILE A 570 -28.81 47.44 7.50
CA ILE A 570 -29.51 48.24 6.48
C ILE A 570 -28.75 49.56 6.29
N GLY A 571 -28.40 49.88 5.04
CA GLY A 571 -27.63 51.07 4.69
C GLY A 571 -27.04 50.94 3.30
N CYS A 572 -26.08 51.80 2.94
CA CYS A 572 -25.43 51.68 1.65
C CYS A 572 -24.46 50.49 1.59
N ILE A 573 -24.70 49.56 0.66
CA ILE A 573 -23.86 48.37 0.40
C ILE A 573 -22.74 48.61 -0.61
N ASP A 574 -22.82 49.71 -1.38
CA ASP A 574 -21.84 50.01 -2.43
C ASP A 574 -20.56 50.57 -1.82
N SER A 575 -19.46 49.82 -1.93
CA SER A 575 -18.14 50.23 -1.42
C SER A 575 -17.59 51.49 -2.07
N ASP A 576 -18.13 51.88 -3.23
CA ASP A 576 -17.73 53.09 -3.93
C ASP A 576 -18.48 54.35 -3.44
N ALA A 577 -19.47 54.18 -2.55
CA ALA A 577 -20.21 55.28 -1.95
C ALA A 577 -19.54 55.80 -0.67
N CYS A 578 -19.66 57.10 -0.42
CA CYS A 578 -18.97 57.78 0.68
C CYS A 578 -19.57 57.46 2.06
N ASN A 579 -20.82 57.00 2.09
CA ASN A 579 -21.50 56.51 3.27
C ASN A 579 -21.65 54.98 3.25
N TRP A 580 -20.78 54.28 2.52
CA TRP A 580 -20.68 52.82 2.60
C TRP A 580 -20.59 52.41 4.06
N GLY A 581 -21.53 51.58 4.50
CA GLY A 581 -21.69 51.28 5.92
C GLY A 581 -20.77 50.19 6.45
N GLY A 582 -19.87 49.66 5.61
CA GLY A 582 -18.99 48.55 5.96
C GLY A 582 -19.54 47.20 5.50
N VAL A 583 -18.77 46.15 5.77
CA VAL A 583 -19.12 44.76 5.42
C VAL A 583 -20.34 44.21 6.18
N ASP A 584 -20.71 44.86 7.28
CA ASP A 584 -21.84 44.47 8.13
C ASP A 584 -23.19 44.96 7.57
N ILE A 585 -23.18 45.85 6.57
CA ILE A 585 -24.38 46.28 5.84
C ILE A 585 -24.58 45.36 4.63
N THR A 586 -25.68 44.61 4.64
CA THR A 586 -26.00 43.60 3.61
C THR A 586 -27.27 43.92 2.84
N VAL A 587 -28.06 44.91 3.29
CA VAL A 587 -29.32 45.31 2.66
C VAL A 587 -29.24 46.78 2.26
N ASP A 588 -29.32 47.05 0.94
CA ASP A 588 -29.29 48.41 0.38
C ASP A 588 -30.61 49.15 0.66
N ASP A 589 -30.53 50.30 1.33
CA ASP A 589 -31.67 51.18 1.58
C ASP A 589 -31.76 52.37 0.60
N GLU A 590 -30.99 52.30 -0.50
CA GLU A 590 -30.84 53.38 -1.49
C GLU A 590 -30.26 54.67 -0.89
N SER A 591 -29.60 54.60 0.29
CA SER A 591 -28.98 55.78 0.91
C SER A 591 -27.59 56.12 0.34
N CYS A 592 -27.06 55.34 -0.62
CA CYS A 592 -25.73 55.55 -1.17
C CYS A 592 -25.53 56.99 -1.71
N ASP A 593 -24.58 57.69 -1.10
CA ASP A 593 -24.13 59.02 -1.50
C ASP A 593 -22.75 58.92 -2.15
N TYR A 594 -22.65 59.31 -3.41
CA TYR A 594 -21.41 59.33 -4.19
C TYR A 594 -20.72 60.70 -4.22
N SER A 595 -21.20 61.65 -3.41
CA SER A 595 -20.69 63.03 -3.34
C SER A 595 -19.47 63.11 -2.42
N CYS A 596 -18.39 62.40 -2.75
CA CYS A 596 -17.23 62.23 -1.87
C CYS A 596 -16.37 63.47 -1.88
N TRP A 597 -16.37 64.18 -0.76
CA TRP A 597 -15.52 65.35 -0.57
C TRP A 597 -14.16 64.94 -0.04
N GLY A 598 -13.10 65.30 -0.76
CA GLY A 598 -11.73 65.06 -0.34
C GLY A 598 -10.72 65.82 -1.17
N CYS A 599 -9.45 65.62 -0.88
CA CYS A 599 -8.37 66.24 -1.64
C CYS A 599 -8.06 65.37 -2.84
N MET A 600 -8.41 65.84 -4.04
CA MET A 600 -8.25 65.09 -5.29
C MET A 600 -6.85 65.24 -5.92
N GLN A 601 -5.98 66.05 -5.31
CA GLN A 601 -4.62 66.26 -5.80
C GLN A 601 -3.69 65.25 -5.14
N GLU A 602 -3.05 64.38 -5.92
CA GLU A 602 -2.13 63.33 -5.43
C GLU A 602 -0.97 63.87 -4.57
N PHE A 603 -0.62 65.15 -4.73
CA PHE A 603 0.42 65.82 -3.94
C PHE A 603 -0.12 66.48 -2.65
N ALA A 604 -1.40 66.34 -2.32
CA ALA A 604 -1.91 66.68 -1.00
C ALA A 604 -1.55 65.57 -0.02
N CYS A 605 -1.02 65.93 1.15
CA CYS A 605 -0.68 65.00 2.21
C CYS A 605 -1.89 64.23 2.75
N ASN A 606 -3.10 64.77 2.58
CA ASN A 606 -4.37 64.13 2.87
C ASN A 606 -5.17 63.81 1.59
N TYR A 607 -4.48 63.45 0.50
CA TYR A 607 -5.10 62.97 -0.73
C TYR A 607 -6.06 61.81 -0.45
N ASN A 608 -7.25 61.86 -1.07
CA ASN A 608 -8.24 60.81 -1.00
C ASN A 608 -8.61 60.40 -2.44
N GLU A 609 -8.24 59.17 -2.82
CA GLU A 609 -8.48 58.63 -4.15
C GLU A 609 -9.97 58.38 -4.47
N LEU A 610 -10.81 58.28 -3.44
CA LEU A 610 -12.26 58.12 -3.57
C LEU A 610 -12.99 59.46 -3.66
N ALA A 611 -12.29 60.60 -3.56
CA ALA A 611 -12.90 61.91 -3.65
C ALA A 611 -13.39 62.21 -5.08
N THR A 612 -14.69 62.48 -5.22
CA THR A 612 -15.32 62.93 -6.48
C THR A 612 -15.51 64.44 -6.52
N MET A 613 -15.32 65.14 -5.38
CA MET A 613 -15.42 66.58 -5.22
C MET A 613 -14.28 67.16 -4.36
N GLU A 614 -13.70 68.28 -4.80
CA GLU A 614 -12.59 68.95 -4.09
C GLU A 614 -13.07 69.73 -2.86
N MET A 615 -12.38 69.54 -1.71
CA MET A 615 -12.68 70.27 -0.47
C MET A 615 -12.43 71.79 -0.57
N PRO A 616 -13.14 72.64 0.21
CA PRO A 616 -12.93 74.09 0.21
C PRO A 616 -11.49 74.52 0.54
N LEU A 617 -11.09 75.69 0.06
CA LEU A 617 -9.73 76.24 0.21
C LEU A 617 -9.24 76.21 1.68
N GLY A 618 -8.13 75.50 1.92
CA GLY A 618 -7.44 75.42 3.20
C GLY A 618 -7.62 74.10 3.97
N VAL A 619 -8.32 73.12 3.41
CA VAL A 619 -8.47 71.78 4.02
C VAL A 619 -7.45 70.76 3.49
N CYS A 620 -7.05 70.90 2.23
CA CYS A 620 -5.96 70.10 1.68
C CYS A 620 -4.63 70.60 2.22
N GLU A 621 -3.92 69.70 2.89
CA GLU A 621 -2.63 69.97 3.49
C GLU A 621 -1.53 69.53 2.53
N TYR A 622 -0.48 70.34 2.43
CA TYR A 622 0.64 70.09 1.51
C TYR A 622 2.00 70.10 2.21
N GLU A 623 2.03 70.35 3.52
CA GLU A 623 3.28 70.57 4.27
C GLU A 623 3.60 69.44 5.27
N SER A 624 2.62 68.63 5.71
CA SER A 624 2.84 67.63 6.77
C SER A 624 3.58 66.38 6.33
N CYS A 625 3.58 66.07 5.03
CA CYS A 625 4.26 64.94 4.42
C CYS A 625 5.52 65.37 3.65
N GLU A 626 5.96 66.62 3.85
CA GLU A 626 7.23 67.13 3.35
C GLU A 626 8.38 66.67 4.25
N GLY A 627 9.37 65.98 3.68
CA GLY A 627 10.52 65.51 4.43
C GLY A 627 11.63 64.98 3.54
N CYS A 628 12.80 64.75 4.14
CA CYS A 628 13.92 64.19 3.40
C CYS A 628 13.68 62.70 3.14
N MET A 629 13.55 62.30 1.87
CA MET A 629 13.35 60.89 1.49
C MET A 629 14.65 60.09 1.31
N ASN A 630 15.82 60.69 1.57
CA ASN A 630 17.10 60.01 1.41
C ASN A 630 17.46 59.25 2.71
N PRO A 631 17.45 57.91 2.73
CA PRO A 631 17.73 57.13 3.94
C PRO A 631 19.14 57.29 4.50
N ASN A 632 20.04 57.95 3.76
CA ASN A 632 21.41 58.25 4.21
C ASN A 632 21.56 59.67 4.81
N ALA A 633 20.50 60.46 4.86
CA ALA A 633 20.50 61.77 5.49
C ALA A 633 20.16 61.67 6.98
N CYS A 634 20.63 62.61 7.79
CA CYS A 634 20.37 62.56 9.23
C CYS A 634 19.00 63.10 9.66
N ASP A 635 18.30 63.76 8.74
CA ASP A 635 16.91 64.20 8.83
C ASP A 635 15.99 63.37 7.94
N TYR A 636 16.40 62.14 7.59
CA TYR A 636 15.56 61.21 6.82
C TYR A 636 14.21 61.01 7.52
N ASP A 637 13.15 61.26 6.77
CA ASP A 637 11.78 61.01 7.18
C ASP A 637 11.21 59.88 6.31
N PRO A 638 11.00 58.68 6.89
CA PRO A 638 10.44 57.54 6.16
C PRO A 638 8.97 57.73 5.77
N ASP A 639 8.27 58.68 6.40
CA ASP A 639 6.84 58.95 6.16
C ASP A 639 6.63 60.09 5.15
N ALA A 640 7.71 60.71 4.65
CA ALA A 640 7.63 61.79 3.67
C ALA A 640 7.21 61.28 2.29
N THR A 641 6.18 61.91 1.71
CA THR A 641 5.70 61.67 0.33
C THR A 641 5.97 62.85 -0.59
N ILE A 642 6.44 63.99 -0.05
CA ILE A 642 6.95 65.15 -0.81
C ILE A 642 8.44 65.39 -0.45
N PRO A 643 9.36 65.40 -1.43
CA PRO A 643 10.79 65.50 -1.14
C PRO A 643 11.22 66.93 -0.78
N THR A 644 11.94 67.08 0.34
CA THR A 644 12.63 68.33 0.73
C THR A 644 14.16 68.19 0.73
N GLU A 645 14.88 69.29 1.00
CA GLU A 645 16.35 69.28 1.07
C GLU A 645 16.84 68.47 2.28
N CYS A 646 17.64 67.44 2.02
CA CYS A 646 18.24 66.54 3.02
C CYS A 646 19.54 67.07 3.63
N LEU A 647 19.70 66.94 4.94
CA LEU A 647 20.93 67.29 5.67
C LEU A 647 21.97 66.16 5.61
N VAL A 648 23.17 66.51 5.12
CA VAL A 648 24.35 65.63 5.09
C VAL A 648 25.24 65.79 6.34
N PHE A 649 25.95 64.71 6.68
CA PHE A 649 26.65 64.38 7.94
C PHE A 649 27.43 65.51 8.66
N GLU A 650 27.89 66.57 7.98
CA GLU A 650 28.55 67.72 8.63
C GLU A 650 27.58 68.64 9.41
N GLY A 651 26.26 68.51 9.20
CA GLY A 651 25.23 69.35 9.84
C GLY A 651 24.63 68.81 11.15
N CYS A 652 24.89 67.56 11.51
CA CYS A 652 24.15 66.86 12.57
C CYS A 652 24.88 67.00 13.93
N TYR A 653 24.74 68.15 14.60
CA TYR A 653 25.21 68.34 15.98
C TYR A 653 24.01 68.54 16.93
N GLY A 654 23.74 67.54 17.77
CA GLY A 654 22.61 67.58 18.73
C GLY A 654 22.65 66.50 19.81
N CYS A 655 23.45 66.77 20.86
CA CYS A 655 23.40 66.31 22.25
C CYS A 655 23.23 64.81 22.58
N SER A 656 24.36 64.15 22.89
CA SER A 656 24.41 63.12 23.91
C SER A 656 24.19 63.75 25.29
N ASP A 657 23.12 63.39 25.99
CA ASP A 657 23.13 63.44 27.45
C ASP A 657 22.45 62.19 28.03
N SER A 658 23.16 61.67 29.03
CA SER A 658 22.95 60.47 29.80
C SER A 658 21.87 60.62 30.88
N SER A 659 21.00 59.61 31.01
CA SER A 659 20.46 59.13 32.28
C SER A 659 19.91 57.73 32.15
#